data_AF-A0AA37GDY9-F1
#
_entry.id   AF-A0AA37GDY9-F1
#
_cell.length_a   1.000
_cell.length_b   1.000
_cell.length_c   1.000
_cell.angle_alpha   90.00
_cell.angle_beta   90.00
_cell.angle_gamma   90.00
#
_symmetry.space_group_name_H-M   'P 1'
#
loop_
_entity.id
_entity.type
_entity.pdbx_description
1 polymer ?
#
loop_
_entity_poly.entity_id
_entity_poly.type
_entity_poly.pdbx_seq_one_letter_code
_entity_poly.pdbx_strand_id
1 'polypeptide(L)'
;MGDYYHHFLTSMTGVAVSQSTSPQDLHPPQFPGSQMPMMGGAMPGPYTNLGYFTGFPDPVGLTAPKSSRNRRKSAPGLDHVKHRRTRSGCYMCRSRRVKVGCRKGSRECIYPEAPAAKGSAGQSTTAKDGSATQEASPDSSNDADDREEDAEPAGLDTILDEDEGDEVSYQQQFPGPSRSSTASSSALQRSGGTRHGSETPSYEGAKSASPSASTSSQATTTYAMPDLAILSLGGHADWSQLPADLRQHLEYFCENVTHYHYCMLTDAHDFFRVILPNFALQNEALLNAIVGFAAYQRTIRDPNGKMEEFLKYYNKSVILLLNSLKRKEKHSVAMLLTVLQLATIEEYLGDWINLMGHQKAAFEMLTHLFTPETACQSSLGRMIVSWYGRFDIFIALMGGFPTMLAPEWFTTFVEYCDQQAISDEADSLHWMLEAESGRLRVISREMSTLFARGSRGQISPEDFATEHERIQNSLQGWKDGWDHALTDPSHLVTDFSHARALDNDDIVDPFAPGVLYDFPVFSTTLLTGEFNSTMMMHKCQSSTTEREQLYGELRGHAYAICQIFEAVEEWPSSPKGCLILIQACIALAALFLPQDAKHHTWIRRRFALLETMGYIHPITLRTKMAEMFREPSCVRWWLPNDEGYSRILQNVRTFADERNANAVSAQAENLREVRHIFAKMQMAEENATRAE
;
A
#
# COMPACT_ATOMS: atom_id res chain seq x y z
N MET A 1 7.80 -2.80 16.14
CA MET A 1 6.71 -1.96 15.62
C MET A 1 7.28 -0.65 15.08
N GLY A 2 7.33 0.44 15.85
CA GLY A 2 7.88 1.73 15.41
C GLY A 2 9.23 1.62 14.69
N ASP A 3 10.18 0.84 15.23
CA ASP A 3 11.51 0.68 14.63
C ASP A 3 11.46 -0.07 13.27
N TYR A 4 10.58 -1.07 13.07
CA TYR A 4 10.41 -1.77 11.78
C TYR A 4 9.82 -0.86 10.71
N TYR A 5 8.69 -0.21 11.00
CA TYR A 5 8.04 0.68 10.05
C TYR A 5 8.88 1.95 9.77
N HIS A 6 9.64 2.41 10.75
CA HIS A 6 10.67 3.42 10.57
C HIS A 6 11.79 2.95 9.63
N HIS A 7 12.34 1.73 9.81
CA HIS A 7 13.36 1.19 8.90
C HIS A 7 12.82 1.02 7.48
N PHE A 8 11.58 0.54 7.33
CA PHE A 8 10.84 0.48 6.08
C PHE A 8 10.78 1.86 5.39
N LEU A 9 10.19 2.89 6.03
CA LEU A 9 10.08 4.24 5.46
C LEU A 9 11.45 4.89 5.22
N THR A 10 12.46 4.63 6.07
CA THR A 10 13.82 5.16 5.89
C THR A 10 14.52 4.51 4.70
N SER A 11 14.29 3.21 4.44
CA SER A 11 14.84 2.50 3.28
C SER A 11 14.23 2.94 1.93
N MET A 12 13.12 3.68 1.97
CA MET A 12 12.30 4.01 0.79
C MET A 12 12.28 5.51 0.46
N THR A 13 12.69 6.36 1.40
CA THR A 13 12.74 7.82 1.21
C THR A 13 14.05 8.31 0.58
N GLY A 14 15.06 7.45 0.43
CA GLY A 14 16.39 7.83 -0.05
C GLY A 14 17.19 8.74 0.89
N VAL A 15 16.60 9.17 2.02
CA VAL A 15 17.23 10.06 3.02
C VAL A 15 18.24 9.26 3.86
N ALA A 16 19.40 9.02 3.26
CA ALA A 16 20.57 8.50 3.95
C ALA A 16 21.06 9.54 4.96
N VAL A 17 20.75 9.34 6.25
CA VAL A 17 21.45 10.02 7.33
C VAL A 17 22.94 9.66 7.19
N SER A 18 23.79 10.68 7.04
CA SER A 18 25.18 10.61 6.58
C SER A 18 26.15 9.96 7.59
N GLN A 19 25.93 8.69 7.92
CA GLN A 19 26.92 7.86 8.61
C GLN A 19 27.99 7.40 7.62
N SER A 20 29.18 7.99 7.75
CA SER A 20 30.36 7.68 6.93
C SER A 20 30.69 6.18 6.92
N THR A 21 30.35 5.52 5.81
CA THR A 21 30.70 4.13 5.53
C THR A 21 31.46 4.05 4.20
N SER A 22 32.72 3.61 4.25
CA SER A 22 33.58 3.45 3.08
C SER A 22 33.24 2.14 2.34
N PRO A 23 33.18 2.11 0.99
CA PRO A 23 32.56 1.01 0.26
C PRO A 23 33.47 -0.22 0.10
N GLN A 24 33.23 -1.24 0.94
CA GLN A 24 33.61 -2.64 0.67
C GLN A 24 32.87 -3.61 1.61
N ASP A 25 31.81 -4.26 1.12
CA ASP A 25 31.41 -5.66 1.40
C ASP A 25 29.96 -5.93 0.94
N LEU A 26 29.81 -6.28 -0.34
CA LEU A 26 28.61 -7.00 -0.84
C LEU A 26 28.95 -8.49 -0.97
N HIS A 27 28.42 -9.34 -0.09
CA HIS A 27 27.94 -10.70 -0.43
C HIS A 27 27.26 -11.40 0.77
N PRO A 28 26.21 -12.23 0.55
CA PRO A 28 25.42 -12.83 1.62
C PRO A 28 25.94 -14.23 2.06
N PRO A 29 25.73 -14.63 3.33
CA PRO A 29 26.10 -15.97 3.82
C PRO A 29 25.04 -17.04 3.47
N GLN A 30 25.47 -18.11 2.81
CA GLN A 30 24.69 -19.34 2.67
C GLN A 30 24.92 -20.29 3.87
N PHE A 31 23.91 -21.06 4.27
CA PHE A 31 24.02 -22.14 5.26
C PHE A 31 23.38 -23.45 4.78
N PRO A 32 24.17 -24.51 4.52
CA PRO A 32 23.78 -25.90 4.82
C PRO A 32 23.93 -26.16 6.33
N GLY A 33 23.15 -27.01 7.00
CA GLY A 33 23.00 -28.46 6.74
C GLY A 33 24.14 -29.23 7.44
N SER A 34 23.93 -30.22 8.32
CA SER A 34 22.78 -31.13 8.46
C SER A 34 22.87 -32.06 9.70
N GLN A 35 21.72 -32.59 10.15
CA GLN A 35 21.46 -33.96 10.71
C GLN A 35 22.20 -34.46 11.99
N MET A 36 21.74 -35.46 12.76
CA MET A 36 20.52 -36.33 12.77
C MET A 36 20.11 -36.52 14.28
N PRO A 37 19.73 -37.68 14.92
CA PRO A 37 19.28 -39.03 14.50
C PRO A 37 18.00 -39.62 15.19
N MET A 38 17.19 -40.39 14.43
CA MET A 38 16.35 -41.55 14.89
C MET A 38 15.13 -41.30 15.84
N MET A 39 14.07 -42.14 15.87
CA MET A 39 13.78 -43.41 15.17
C MET A 39 12.27 -43.65 14.91
N GLY A 40 11.94 -44.36 13.82
CA GLY A 40 10.70 -45.15 13.65
C GLY A 40 9.49 -44.46 13.00
N GLY A 41 8.72 -45.07 12.09
CA GLY A 41 8.96 -46.34 11.38
C GLY A 41 7.69 -47.02 10.83
N ALA A 42 7.49 -47.02 9.51
CA ALA A 42 6.44 -47.80 8.81
C ALA A 42 6.89 -48.18 7.38
N MET A 43 6.29 -49.23 6.81
CA MET A 43 6.66 -49.83 5.50
C MET A 43 5.60 -49.53 4.40
N PRO A 44 5.90 -49.75 3.10
CA PRO A 44 5.31 -48.94 2.02
C PRO A 44 4.28 -49.62 1.12
N GLY A 45 3.51 -48.77 0.42
CA GLY A 45 2.93 -49.04 -0.90
C GLY A 45 1.39 -48.91 -0.97
N PRO A 46 0.80 -48.78 -2.17
CA PRO A 46 1.37 -48.31 -3.44
C PRO A 46 0.56 -47.15 -4.09
N TYR A 47 1.21 -46.39 -4.99
CA TYR A 47 0.68 -45.78 -6.24
C TYR A 47 1.46 -44.51 -6.62
N THR A 48 2.68 -44.72 -7.14
CA THR A 48 3.49 -43.68 -7.79
C THR A 48 3.99 -44.19 -9.14
N ASN A 49 3.17 -44.00 -10.19
CA ASN A 49 3.64 -43.65 -11.55
C ASN A 49 2.49 -43.63 -12.56
N LEU A 50 2.39 -42.52 -13.30
CA LEU A 50 2.42 -42.59 -14.76
C LEU A 50 3.33 -41.45 -15.26
N GLY A 51 4.33 -41.78 -16.08
CA GLY A 51 5.28 -40.79 -16.63
C GLY A 51 4.63 -39.88 -17.68
N TYR A 52 5.09 -38.65 -17.91
CA TYR A 52 6.43 -38.26 -18.37
C TYR A 52 6.85 -38.94 -19.69
N PHE A 53 7.13 -38.12 -20.70
CA PHE A 53 8.00 -38.46 -21.83
C PHE A 53 8.86 -37.25 -22.21
N THR A 54 10.12 -37.48 -22.54
CA THR A 54 11.10 -36.45 -22.96
C THR A 54 11.91 -36.96 -24.15
N GLY A 55 12.25 -36.09 -25.09
CA GLY A 55 13.00 -36.47 -26.31
C GLY A 55 13.79 -35.30 -26.91
N PHE A 56 15.09 -35.27 -26.63
CA PHE A 56 16.07 -34.39 -27.28
C PHE A 56 16.47 -34.93 -28.68
N PRO A 57 17.07 -34.09 -29.55
CA PRO A 57 18.54 -34.07 -29.60
C PRO A 57 19.17 -32.67 -29.76
N ASP A 58 20.26 -32.41 -29.04
CA ASP A 58 21.25 -31.38 -29.40
C ASP A 58 22.02 -31.78 -30.68
N PRO A 59 22.21 -30.88 -31.66
CA PRO A 59 23.15 -31.07 -32.76
C PRO A 59 24.50 -30.39 -32.47
N VAL A 60 25.55 -31.18 -32.25
CA VAL A 60 26.91 -30.65 -32.02
C VAL A 60 27.57 -30.20 -33.34
N GLY A 61 27.62 -28.87 -33.53
CA GLY A 61 28.84 -28.16 -33.94
C GLY A 61 29.17 -28.00 -35.44
N LEU A 62 29.41 -26.75 -35.83
CA LEU A 62 30.33 -26.37 -36.90
C LEU A 62 31.24 -25.21 -36.45
N THR A 63 32.47 -25.19 -36.94
CA THR A 63 33.43 -24.06 -36.86
C THR A 63 33.74 -23.62 -38.31
N ALA A 64 34.41 -22.53 -38.66
CA ALA A 64 35.34 -21.58 -38.01
C ALA A 64 35.29 -20.25 -38.84
N PRO A 65 36.32 -19.37 -38.99
CA PRO A 65 37.60 -19.21 -38.28
C PRO A 65 38.04 -17.76 -37.95
N LYS A 66 39.01 -17.64 -37.01
CA LYS A 66 40.24 -16.77 -36.99
C LYS A 66 40.66 -16.56 -35.52
N SER A 67 41.93 -16.52 -35.12
CA SER A 67 43.20 -16.90 -35.77
C SER A 67 44.23 -17.31 -34.69
N SER A 68 45.32 -18.00 -35.08
CA SER A 68 46.18 -18.77 -34.15
C SER A 68 47.40 -18.03 -33.57
N ARG A 69 47.97 -18.55 -32.46
CA ARG A 69 49.40 -18.95 -32.34
C ARG A 69 49.82 -19.58 -30.97
N ASN A 70 50.26 -20.85 -31.02
CA ASN A 70 51.35 -21.48 -30.19
C ASN A 70 51.18 -21.57 -28.64
N ARG A 71 51.84 -22.46 -27.86
CA ARG A 71 52.93 -23.45 -28.12
C ARG A 71 52.94 -24.63 -27.09
N ARG A 72 53.09 -25.88 -27.59
CA ARG A 72 53.73 -27.11 -27.01
C ARG A 72 53.59 -27.53 -25.51
N LYS A 73 53.04 -28.75 -25.35
CA LYS A 73 53.46 -29.92 -24.52
C LYS A 73 54.69 -29.80 -23.58
N SER A 74 54.57 -30.27 -22.33
CA SER A 74 55.24 -31.48 -21.76
C SER A 74 55.21 -31.53 -20.20
N ALA A 75 55.45 -32.71 -19.60
CA ALA A 75 55.54 -32.98 -18.16
C ALA A 75 56.70 -33.99 -17.88
N PRO A 76 56.95 -34.51 -16.66
CA PRO A 76 56.81 -33.99 -15.29
C PRO A 76 58.16 -34.00 -14.50
N GLY A 77 58.24 -33.48 -13.25
CA GLY A 77 59.33 -33.87 -12.33
C GLY A 77 59.65 -33.00 -11.08
N LEU A 78 59.80 -33.69 -9.94
CA LEU A 78 60.47 -33.37 -8.66
C LEU A 78 59.94 -32.26 -7.70
N ASP A 79 60.08 -32.59 -6.41
CA ASP A 79 59.75 -31.81 -5.21
C ASP A 79 60.71 -30.65 -4.90
N HIS A 80 60.23 -29.69 -4.09
CA HIS A 80 60.95 -29.32 -2.87
C HIS A 80 60.06 -28.69 -1.77
N VAL A 81 59.56 -29.52 -0.84
CA VAL A 81 58.93 -29.04 0.39
C VAL A 81 59.97 -28.46 1.35
N LYS A 82 59.73 -27.24 1.86
CA LYS A 82 60.39 -26.70 3.07
C LYS A 82 59.38 -25.97 3.98
N HIS A 83 58.89 -26.66 5.02
CA HIS A 83 58.13 -26.02 6.09
C HIS A 83 58.97 -24.98 6.85
N ARG A 84 58.43 -23.78 7.08
CA ARG A 84 58.98 -22.83 8.07
C ARG A 84 57.91 -22.19 8.96
N ARG A 85 57.49 -22.95 9.98
CA ARG A 85 56.86 -22.51 11.25
C ARG A 85 55.68 -21.53 11.15
N THR A 86 54.47 -22.07 11.09
CA THR A 86 53.24 -21.36 11.51
C THR A 86 53.34 -20.90 12.97
N ARG A 87 53.09 -19.63 13.26
CA ARG A 87 52.97 -19.11 14.63
C ARG A 87 51.56 -19.37 15.15
N SER A 88 51.38 -20.40 15.98
CA SER A 88 50.07 -20.92 16.38
C SER A 88 49.28 -19.99 17.31
N GLY A 89 48.03 -19.71 16.96
CA GLY A 89 47.01 -19.09 17.80
C GLY A 89 45.63 -19.28 17.15
N CYS A 90 44.58 -19.49 17.95
CA CYS A 90 43.22 -19.62 17.43
C CYS A 90 42.63 -18.28 16.97
N TYR A 91 41.58 -18.33 16.14
CA TYR A 91 40.98 -17.16 15.49
C TYR A 91 40.55 -16.07 16.50
N MET A 92 39.92 -16.47 17.62
CA MET A 92 39.41 -15.53 18.63
C MET A 92 40.50 -14.77 19.40
N CYS A 93 41.69 -15.34 19.59
CA CYS A 93 42.83 -14.61 20.16
C CYS A 93 43.48 -13.65 19.16
N ARG A 94 43.20 -13.82 17.86
CA ARG A 94 43.81 -13.03 16.78
C ARG A 94 43.12 -11.69 16.58
N SER A 95 41.80 -11.63 16.77
CA SER A 95 40.98 -10.41 16.59
C SER A 95 41.06 -9.40 17.75
N ARG A 96 41.45 -9.82 18.97
CA ARG A 96 41.54 -8.92 20.15
C ARG A 96 42.96 -8.53 20.59
N ARG A 97 44.01 -8.96 19.87
CA ARG A 97 45.44 -8.63 20.11
C ARG A 97 46.01 -8.91 21.53
N VAL A 98 45.29 -9.59 22.44
CA VAL A 98 45.78 -9.95 23.78
C VAL A 98 46.72 -11.17 23.72
N LYS A 99 47.80 -11.15 24.51
CA LYS A 99 48.98 -12.01 24.35
C LYS A 99 49.04 -13.17 25.37
N VAL A 100 48.03 -14.05 25.36
CA VAL A 100 47.94 -15.23 26.28
C VAL A 100 48.06 -16.54 25.49
N GLY A 101 48.71 -17.56 26.08
CA GLY A 101 49.14 -18.77 25.36
C GLY A 101 48.29 -20.01 25.61
N CYS A 102 47.54 -20.45 24.61
CA CYS A 102 46.89 -21.77 24.58
C CYS A 102 47.69 -22.75 23.69
N ARG A 103 47.95 -23.97 24.18
CA ARG A 103 48.56 -25.05 23.38
C ARG A 103 47.49 -25.98 22.78
N LYS A 104 47.85 -26.62 21.66
CA LYS A 104 46.99 -27.50 20.85
C LYS A 104 46.79 -28.87 21.55
N GLY A 105 45.58 -29.14 22.05
CA GLY A 105 45.20 -30.39 22.72
C GLY A 105 43.71 -30.43 23.05
N SER A 106 43.12 -31.61 23.23
CA SER A 106 41.67 -31.82 23.21
C SER A 106 40.99 -31.70 24.60
N ARG A 107 40.81 -30.46 25.09
CA ARG A 107 39.83 -30.09 26.13
C ARG A 107 39.28 -28.68 25.86
N GLU A 108 38.07 -28.41 26.36
CA GLU A 108 37.36 -27.15 26.14
C GLU A 108 37.97 -25.96 26.89
N CYS A 109 37.63 -24.76 26.43
CA CYS A 109 38.06 -23.49 27.03
C CYS A 109 36.83 -22.76 27.59
N ILE A 110 36.50 -23.05 28.84
CA ILE A 110 35.38 -22.41 29.56
C ILE A 110 35.81 -21.00 29.99
N TYR A 111 34.95 -20.01 29.77
CA TYR A 111 35.16 -18.62 30.16
C TYR A 111 34.50 -18.34 31.53
N PRO A 112 35.19 -17.69 32.49
CA PRO A 112 34.58 -17.34 33.78
C PRO A 112 33.50 -16.26 33.68
N GLU A 113 32.51 -16.29 34.56
CA GLU A 113 31.49 -15.25 34.68
C GLU A 113 32.07 -13.91 35.18
N ALA A 114 31.38 -12.80 34.87
CA ALA A 114 31.85 -11.46 35.17
C ALA A 114 31.44 -10.98 36.58
N PRO A 115 32.38 -10.47 37.41
CA PRO A 115 32.05 -9.83 38.69
C PRO A 115 31.55 -8.38 38.51
N ALA A 116 30.77 -7.88 39.47
CA ALA A 116 30.04 -6.62 39.36
C ALA A 116 30.72 -5.40 40.05
N ALA A 117 30.45 -4.23 39.47
CA ALA A 117 30.42 -2.85 40.01
C ALA A 117 31.17 -2.48 41.32
N LYS A 118 32.12 -1.53 41.21
CA LYS A 118 32.22 -0.23 41.95
C LYS A 118 33.61 0.43 41.76
N GLY A 119 33.70 1.77 41.85
CA GLY A 119 34.97 2.48 41.99
C GLY A 119 34.98 3.90 41.40
N SER A 120 35.17 4.92 42.24
CA SER A 120 35.07 6.36 41.90
C SER A 120 36.41 7.10 41.91
N ALA A 121 36.45 8.25 41.22
CA ALA A 121 37.46 9.35 41.30
C ALA A 121 38.87 9.07 40.72
N GLY A 122 39.60 10.08 40.22
CA GLY A 122 39.25 11.51 40.02
C GLY A 122 40.48 12.38 39.67
N GLN A 123 40.25 13.68 39.36
CA GLN A 123 41.25 14.75 39.09
C GLN A 123 42.11 14.56 37.80
N SER A 124 42.11 15.46 36.80
CA SER A 124 42.61 16.86 36.70
C SER A 124 44.16 16.94 36.72
N THR A 125 44.86 17.70 35.86
CA THR A 125 44.64 19.11 35.42
C THR A 125 45.33 19.46 34.06
N THR A 126 44.93 20.59 33.46
CA THR A 126 45.66 21.63 32.66
C THR A 126 47.06 21.38 32.03
N ALA A 127 47.51 22.08 30.96
CA ALA A 127 46.93 22.92 29.88
C ALA A 127 48.08 23.51 29.00
N LYS A 128 47.76 24.04 27.79
CA LYS A 128 48.59 25.00 26.98
C LYS A 128 49.98 24.50 26.50
N ASP A 129 50.70 25.05 25.51
CA ASP A 129 50.52 25.99 24.36
C ASP A 129 51.51 25.46 23.26
N GLY A 130 51.65 25.88 21.99
CA GLY A 130 51.07 26.94 21.13
C GLY A 130 52.04 27.26 19.97
N SER A 131 51.58 27.83 18.83
CA SER A 131 52.36 28.10 17.58
C SER A 131 52.72 26.82 16.77
N ALA A 132 52.66 26.70 15.42
CA ALA A 132 52.94 27.58 14.26
C ALA A 132 54.46 27.86 14.06
N THR A 133 55.06 27.87 12.85
CA THR A 133 54.56 28.19 11.48
C THR A 133 55.29 27.44 10.32
N GLN A 134 54.76 27.61 9.09
CA GLN A 134 55.43 27.79 7.77
C GLN A 134 56.08 26.63 6.94
N GLU A 135 55.79 26.72 5.62
CA GLU A 135 56.66 26.50 4.43
C GLU A 135 57.19 25.07 4.09
N ALA A 136 57.37 24.68 2.81
CA ALA A 136 57.03 25.29 1.50
C ALA A 136 56.87 24.23 0.39
N SER A 137 56.32 24.62 -0.78
CA SER A 137 56.35 23.84 -2.04
C SER A 137 57.69 24.00 -2.79
N PRO A 138 58.01 23.11 -3.75
CA PRO A 138 58.04 23.60 -5.15
C PRO A 138 57.58 22.60 -6.24
N ASP A 139 56.64 23.08 -7.06
CA ASP A 139 56.61 23.16 -8.55
C ASP A 139 57.24 22.08 -9.50
N SER A 140 56.55 21.90 -10.65
CA SER A 140 57.01 21.42 -11.98
C SER A 140 57.36 19.93 -12.21
N SER A 141 57.16 19.33 -13.40
CA SER A 141 56.66 19.83 -14.72
C SER A 141 56.19 18.69 -15.66
N ASN A 142 55.24 18.97 -16.58
CA ASN A 142 55.06 18.39 -17.94
C ASN A 142 54.76 16.86 -18.09
N ASP A 143 54.16 16.35 -19.18
CA ASP A 143 53.76 16.94 -20.48
C ASP A 143 52.59 16.19 -21.18
N ALA A 144 51.97 16.86 -22.17
CA ALA A 144 51.21 16.38 -23.35
C ALA A 144 49.99 15.41 -23.28
N ASP A 145 48.93 15.79 -24.04
CA ASP A 145 47.96 15.04 -24.88
C ASP A 145 47.45 13.63 -24.46
N ASP A 146 46.17 13.25 -24.63
CA ASP A 146 45.27 13.56 -25.75
C ASP A 146 43.76 13.50 -25.35
N ARG A 147 42.84 13.57 -26.33
CA ARG A 147 41.37 13.74 -26.18
C ARG A 147 40.58 12.45 -25.93
N GLU A 148 39.47 12.57 -25.20
CA GLU A 148 38.08 12.34 -25.70
C GLU A 148 37.04 12.79 -24.65
N GLU A 149 35.86 13.27 -25.09
CA GLU A 149 34.79 13.79 -24.21
C GLU A 149 33.68 12.74 -24.01
N ASP A 150 33.76 11.94 -22.94
CA ASP A 150 32.61 11.16 -22.46
C ASP A 150 31.69 12.05 -21.60
N ALA A 151 30.45 12.20 -22.03
CA ALA A 151 29.45 13.03 -21.35
C ALA A 151 28.75 12.24 -20.23
N GLU A 152 29.28 12.37 -19.00
CA GLU A 152 28.61 11.91 -17.77
C GLU A 152 27.16 12.46 -17.67
N PRO A 153 26.19 11.64 -17.25
CA PRO A 153 24.81 12.10 -17.07
C PRO A 153 24.70 13.07 -15.90
N ALA A 154 24.04 14.21 -16.12
CA ALA A 154 23.96 15.28 -15.13
C ALA A 154 23.24 14.83 -13.83
N GLY A 155 24.02 14.61 -12.78
CA GLY A 155 23.52 14.59 -11.40
C GLY A 155 23.00 15.97 -11.00
N LEU A 156 21.95 16.01 -10.19
CA LEU A 156 21.38 17.27 -9.69
C LEU A 156 22.32 17.91 -8.66
N ASP A 157 22.49 19.23 -8.73
CA ASP A 157 23.31 19.99 -7.80
C ASP A 157 22.84 19.86 -6.34
N THR A 158 23.80 19.74 -5.42
CA THR A 158 23.54 19.76 -3.99
C THR A 158 22.99 21.13 -3.58
N ILE A 159 21.75 21.17 -3.11
CA ILE A 159 21.15 22.37 -2.50
C ILE A 159 21.98 22.74 -1.26
N LEU A 160 22.33 24.02 -1.13
CA LEU A 160 23.02 24.54 0.06
C LEU A 160 22.06 24.55 1.25
N ASP A 161 22.47 23.91 2.35
CA ASP A 161 21.82 24.06 3.64
C ASP A 161 21.99 25.51 4.14
N GLU A 162 20.90 26.21 4.46
CA GLU A 162 20.95 27.50 5.16
C GLU A 162 21.12 27.25 6.67
N ASP A 163 22.26 27.69 7.21
CA ASP A 163 22.67 27.50 8.61
C ASP A 163 21.71 28.20 9.62
N GLU A 164 21.57 27.64 10.83
CA GLU A 164 20.77 28.26 11.90
C GLU A 164 21.41 29.57 12.40
N GLY A 165 20.85 30.71 12.01
CA GLY A 165 21.32 32.04 12.43
C GLY A 165 20.94 32.41 13.86
N ASP A 166 21.94 32.61 14.72
CA ASP A 166 21.82 32.98 16.14
C ASP A 166 20.90 34.19 16.45
N GLU A 167 20.31 34.18 17.65
CA GLU A 167 19.53 35.31 18.17
C GLU A 167 20.39 36.59 18.33
N VAL A 168 19.96 37.71 17.73
CA VAL A 168 20.54 39.04 17.99
C VAL A 168 19.48 40.01 18.50
N SER A 169 19.39 40.13 19.83
CA SER A 169 18.50 41.08 20.51
C SER A 169 18.94 42.55 20.30
N TYR A 170 18.02 43.39 19.81
CA TYR A 170 18.15 44.85 19.85
C TYR A 170 16.98 45.50 20.62
N GLN A 171 17.28 46.07 21.79
CA GLN A 171 16.34 46.86 22.58
C GLN A 171 16.35 48.34 22.15
N GLN A 172 15.18 48.97 22.01
CA GLN A 172 15.06 50.43 22.16
C GLN A 172 13.68 50.92 22.61
N GLN A 173 13.53 51.03 23.94
CA GLN A 173 12.89 52.12 24.69
C GLN A 173 11.49 52.66 24.27
N PHE A 174 10.47 52.25 25.04
CA PHE A 174 9.64 53.09 25.94
C PHE A 174 9.45 54.60 25.61
N PRO A 175 8.22 55.15 25.73
CA PRO A 175 7.62 55.27 27.07
C PRO A 175 6.08 55.11 27.19
N GLY A 176 5.63 54.88 28.43
CA GLY A 176 4.26 55.17 28.87
C GLY A 176 4.28 55.88 30.23
N PRO A 177 3.13 56.34 30.76
CA PRO A 177 3.04 56.64 32.19
C PRO A 177 1.83 55.99 32.91
N SER A 178 2.16 55.36 34.04
CA SER A 178 1.38 55.22 35.29
C SER A 178 -0.16 55.17 35.28
N ARG A 179 -0.67 53.99 35.66
CA ARG A 179 -1.73 53.73 36.67
C ARG A 179 -2.61 54.90 37.14
N SER A 180 -3.93 54.67 37.08
CA SER A 180 -4.88 55.08 38.13
C SER A 180 -6.06 54.11 38.18
N SER A 181 -6.58 53.82 39.38
CA SER A 181 -7.67 52.86 39.59
C SER A 181 -8.98 53.54 39.96
N THR A 182 -10.08 53.17 39.32
CA THR A 182 -11.44 53.51 39.75
C THR A 182 -12.43 52.48 39.22
N ALA A 183 -13.46 52.15 39.99
CA ALA A 183 -14.46 51.16 39.62
C ALA A 183 -15.72 51.82 39.05
N SER A 184 -16.28 51.28 37.98
CA SER A 184 -17.68 51.48 37.60
C SER A 184 -18.17 50.29 36.76
N SER A 185 -19.44 49.93 36.95
CA SER A 185 -20.08 48.73 36.38
C SER A 185 -21.30 49.11 35.57
N SER A 186 -21.42 48.60 34.33
CA SER A 186 -22.67 48.67 33.56
C SER A 186 -22.63 47.77 32.30
N ALA A 187 -23.40 46.68 32.30
CA ALA A 187 -23.74 45.90 31.09
C ALA A 187 -25.04 45.08 31.29
N LEU A 188 -26.16 45.77 31.44
CA LEU A 188 -27.49 45.25 31.09
C LEU A 188 -27.57 45.18 29.53
N GLN A 189 -28.41 44.40 28.85
CA GLN A 189 -29.45 43.44 29.22
C GLN A 189 -29.74 42.53 28.00
N ARG A 190 -30.37 41.36 28.21
CA ARG A 190 -31.23 40.73 27.19
C ARG A 190 -32.62 40.55 27.80
N SER A 191 -33.70 40.72 27.02
CA SER A 191 -35.08 40.59 27.50
C SER A 191 -36.06 40.38 26.35
N GLY A 192 -37.07 39.54 26.58
CA GLY A 192 -38.12 39.19 25.61
C GLY A 192 -38.44 37.69 25.66
N GLY A 193 -39.54 37.24 26.27
CA GLY A 193 -40.55 38.00 27.02
C GLY A 193 -41.61 37.11 27.71
N THR A 194 -42.59 37.75 28.37
CA THR A 194 -43.90 37.22 28.85
C THR A 194 -43.93 35.94 29.71
N ARG A 195 -44.32 35.96 31.01
CA ARG A 195 -45.69 36.14 31.59
C ARG A 195 -46.69 35.08 31.08
N HIS A 196 -47.44 34.28 31.87
CA HIS A 196 -47.58 33.96 33.32
C HIS A 196 -48.16 32.51 33.43
N GLY A 197 -48.27 31.79 34.56
CA GLY A 197 -47.94 32.04 35.97
C GLY A 197 -49.08 31.67 36.94
N SER A 198 -48.92 30.63 37.79
CA SER A 198 -49.90 30.11 38.78
C SER A 198 -49.22 29.32 39.92
N GLU A 199 -49.95 28.95 41.00
CA GLU A 199 -49.38 28.78 42.35
C GLU A 199 -49.56 27.39 43.03
N THR A 200 -48.49 26.87 43.69
CA THR A 200 -48.48 26.08 44.97
C THR A 200 -49.28 24.75 45.12
N PRO A 201 -49.13 23.96 46.21
CA PRO A 201 -47.95 23.57 47.01
C PRO A 201 -47.84 22.01 47.19
N SER A 202 -47.15 21.54 48.26
CA SER A 202 -47.21 20.18 48.88
C SER A 202 -46.14 19.15 48.45
N TYR A 203 -45.38 18.46 49.33
CA TYR A 203 -45.16 18.59 50.80
C TYR A 203 -43.76 18.03 51.21
N GLU A 204 -43.48 18.01 52.51
CA GLU A 204 -42.32 17.37 53.20
C GLU A 204 -42.22 15.85 52.93
N GLY A 205 -41.11 15.10 53.16
CA GLY A 205 -39.77 15.44 53.64
C GLY A 205 -39.00 14.19 54.17
N ALA A 206 -37.78 14.40 54.69
CA ALA A 206 -36.96 13.48 55.52
C ALA A 206 -36.15 12.30 54.91
N LYS A 207 -34.81 12.49 54.92
CA LYS A 207 -33.77 11.62 55.54
C LYS A 207 -33.51 10.17 55.05
N SER A 208 -32.41 10.04 54.30
CA SER A 208 -31.28 9.09 54.51
C SER A 208 -31.51 7.59 54.77
N ALA A 209 -30.93 6.73 53.92
CA ALA A 209 -29.71 5.96 54.28
C ALA A 209 -29.16 5.14 53.08
N SER A 210 -27.84 5.09 52.92
CA SER A 210 -27.16 4.07 52.09
C SER A 210 -26.82 2.84 52.94
N PRO A 211 -26.64 1.68 52.31
CA PRO A 211 -25.47 0.88 52.64
C PRO A 211 -24.65 0.53 51.38
N SER A 212 -23.33 0.67 51.48
CA SER A 212 -22.40 0.24 50.42
C SER A 212 -22.22 -1.28 50.44
N ALA A 213 -22.26 -1.91 49.28
CA ALA A 213 -21.75 -3.27 49.06
C ALA A 213 -20.57 -3.20 48.08
N SER A 214 -19.35 -3.34 48.60
CA SER A 214 -18.14 -3.29 47.78
C SER A 214 -18.01 -4.53 46.92
N THR A 215 -17.81 -4.38 45.61
CA THR A 215 -17.31 -5.46 44.74
C THR A 215 -16.28 -4.88 43.80
N SER A 216 -15.12 -5.56 43.71
CA SER A 216 -13.93 -5.04 43.05
C SER A 216 -13.95 -5.28 41.54
N SER A 217 -14.70 -4.45 40.81
CA SER A 217 -14.51 -4.32 39.36
C SER A 217 -13.18 -3.62 39.09
N GLN A 218 -12.32 -4.24 38.28
CA GLN A 218 -11.09 -3.60 37.82
C GLN A 218 -11.47 -2.40 36.93
N ALA A 219 -10.90 -1.23 37.22
CA ALA A 219 -11.13 -0.05 36.41
C ALA A 219 -10.32 -0.17 35.10
N THR A 220 -10.92 -0.81 34.08
CA THR A 220 -10.46 -0.69 32.71
C THR A 220 -10.49 0.80 32.36
N THR A 221 -9.33 1.39 32.11
CA THR A 221 -9.25 2.80 31.71
C THR A 221 -9.82 2.95 30.31
N THR A 222 -11.12 3.23 30.22
CA THR A 222 -11.75 3.70 28.98
C THR A 222 -11.00 4.92 28.50
N TYR A 223 -10.35 4.81 27.35
CA TYR A 223 -9.73 5.94 26.68
C TYR A 223 -10.83 6.93 26.35
N ALA A 224 -10.81 8.10 27.01
CA ALA A 224 -11.61 9.23 26.60
C ALA A 224 -11.06 9.71 25.25
N MET A 225 -11.60 9.16 24.17
CA MET A 225 -11.34 9.65 22.82
C MET A 225 -11.67 11.14 22.79
N PRO A 226 -10.84 11.97 22.14
CA PRO A 226 -11.26 13.32 21.75
C PRO A 226 -12.59 13.24 21.00
N ASP A 227 -13.41 14.27 21.08
CA ASP A 227 -14.79 14.21 20.60
C ASP A 227 -14.87 14.12 19.06
N LEU A 228 -14.81 12.89 18.54
CA LEU A 228 -14.89 12.55 17.13
C LEU A 228 -16.21 13.00 16.51
N ALA A 229 -17.29 13.12 17.30
CA ALA A 229 -18.57 13.60 16.81
C ALA A 229 -18.51 15.10 16.48
N ILE A 230 -17.85 15.92 17.31
CA ILE A 230 -17.71 17.37 17.04
C ILE A 230 -16.97 17.64 15.71
N LEU A 231 -15.96 16.84 15.36
CA LEU A 231 -15.27 16.96 14.05
C LEU A 231 -16.04 16.30 12.88
N SER A 232 -16.99 15.41 13.16
CA SER A 232 -17.83 14.75 12.14
C SER A 232 -19.14 15.49 11.85
N LEU A 233 -19.52 16.49 12.66
CA LEU A 233 -20.74 17.30 12.50
C LEU A 233 -20.47 18.72 11.96
N GLY A 234 -19.21 19.09 11.73
CA GLY A 234 -18.83 20.41 11.22
C GLY A 234 -18.71 20.43 9.69
N GLY A 235 -19.22 21.49 9.04
CA GLY A 235 -18.90 21.79 7.65
C GLY A 235 -17.42 22.15 7.45
N HIS A 236 -17.03 22.57 6.24
CA HIS A 236 -15.64 22.93 5.92
C HIS A 236 -15.06 23.94 6.92
N ALA A 237 -13.97 23.55 7.60
CA ALA A 237 -13.22 24.46 8.45
C ALA A 237 -12.44 25.50 7.62
N ASP A 238 -12.21 26.67 8.20
CA ASP A 238 -11.56 27.79 7.50
C ASP A 238 -10.08 27.50 7.18
N TRP A 239 -9.80 27.26 5.89
CA TRP A 239 -8.45 27.09 5.35
C TRP A 239 -7.88 28.35 4.66
N SER A 240 -8.52 29.52 4.82
CA SER A 240 -8.04 30.78 4.23
C SER A 240 -6.60 31.11 4.64
N GLN A 241 -6.22 30.72 5.87
CA GLN A 241 -4.90 30.91 6.48
C GLN A 241 -3.79 30.03 5.89
N LEU A 242 -4.13 29.01 5.07
CA LEU A 242 -3.11 28.18 4.42
C LEU A 242 -2.30 28.98 3.38
N PRO A 243 -1.01 28.62 3.18
CA PRO A 243 -0.24 28.96 1.99
C PRO A 243 -1.03 28.74 0.70
N ALA A 244 -0.85 29.65 -0.27
CA ALA A 244 -1.71 29.70 -1.46
C ALA A 244 -1.62 28.44 -2.34
N ASP A 245 -0.46 27.77 -2.35
CA ASP A 245 -0.24 26.50 -3.05
C ASP A 245 -0.97 25.34 -2.36
N LEU A 246 -0.80 25.17 -1.05
CA LEU A 246 -1.52 24.17 -0.25
C LEU A 246 -3.04 24.36 -0.38
N ARG A 247 -3.52 25.61 -0.33
CA ARG A 247 -4.93 25.95 -0.48
C ARG A 247 -5.46 25.58 -1.87
N GLN A 248 -4.74 25.90 -2.94
CA GLN A 248 -5.15 25.56 -4.32
C GLN A 248 -5.25 24.04 -4.54
N HIS A 249 -4.34 23.26 -3.96
CA HIS A 249 -4.41 21.81 -4.06
C HIS A 249 -5.52 21.19 -3.19
N LEU A 250 -5.81 21.75 -2.01
CA LEU A 250 -6.92 21.32 -1.16
C LEU A 250 -8.30 21.69 -1.74
N GLU A 251 -8.39 22.83 -2.42
CA GLU A 251 -9.55 23.25 -3.20
C GLU A 251 -9.79 22.28 -4.38
N TYR A 252 -8.76 22.02 -5.20
CA TYR A 252 -8.82 21.02 -6.27
C TYR A 252 -9.23 19.63 -5.75
N PHE A 253 -8.74 19.22 -4.57
CA PHE A 253 -9.10 17.96 -3.93
C PHE A 253 -10.61 17.86 -3.70
N CYS A 254 -11.21 18.83 -3.02
CA CYS A 254 -12.64 18.80 -2.68
C CYS A 254 -13.56 18.83 -3.92
N GLU A 255 -13.15 19.55 -4.98
CA GLU A 255 -13.89 19.67 -6.24
C GLU A 255 -13.75 18.46 -7.19
N ASN A 256 -12.59 17.78 -7.19
CA ASN A 256 -12.21 16.84 -8.25
C ASN A 256 -11.96 15.41 -7.77
N VAL A 257 -11.55 15.24 -6.51
CA VAL A 257 -11.38 13.91 -5.89
C VAL A 257 -12.69 13.50 -5.23
N THR A 258 -12.94 12.19 -5.19
CA THR A 258 -14.17 11.53 -4.75
C THR A 258 -13.82 10.20 -4.09
N HIS A 259 -14.75 9.61 -3.34
CA HIS A 259 -14.65 8.23 -2.83
C HIS A 259 -14.22 7.21 -3.90
N TYR A 260 -14.70 7.33 -5.14
CA TYR A 260 -14.28 6.43 -6.23
C TYR A 260 -12.77 6.47 -6.51
N HIS A 261 -12.10 7.60 -6.31
CA HIS A 261 -10.63 7.68 -6.42
C HIS A 261 -9.91 6.92 -5.30
N TYR A 262 -10.59 6.54 -4.22
CA TYR A 262 -10.07 5.67 -3.16
C TYR A 262 -10.50 4.20 -3.33
N CYS A 263 -11.12 3.88 -4.48
CA CYS A 263 -11.82 2.63 -4.78
C CYS A 263 -12.90 2.30 -3.75
N MET A 264 -13.61 3.33 -3.27
CA MET A 264 -14.76 3.21 -2.39
C MET A 264 -16.04 3.40 -3.19
N LEU A 265 -17.05 2.56 -2.92
CA LEU A 265 -18.35 2.53 -3.62
C LEU A 265 -19.29 3.69 -3.23
N THR A 266 -18.96 4.35 -2.12
CA THR A 266 -19.87 5.10 -1.24
C THR A 266 -19.05 6.07 -0.35
N ASP A 267 -19.67 7.13 0.18
CA ASP A 267 -19.03 8.20 0.96
C ASP A 267 -19.90 8.64 2.15
N ALA A 268 -20.09 7.74 3.10
CA ALA A 268 -20.95 7.97 4.27
C ALA A 268 -20.58 9.27 5.02
N HIS A 269 -21.50 10.24 4.98
CA HIS A 269 -21.38 11.57 5.60
C HIS A 269 -20.28 12.47 4.97
N ASP A 270 -20.10 12.42 3.64
CA ASP A 270 -19.12 13.22 2.89
C ASP A 270 -17.70 13.12 3.49
N PHE A 271 -17.28 11.90 3.86
CA PHE A 271 -16.00 11.69 4.54
C PHE A 271 -14.83 12.25 3.75
N PHE A 272 -14.72 11.95 2.46
CA PHE A 272 -13.57 12.39 1.66
C PHE A 272 -13.60 13.90 1.36
N ARG A 273 -14.78 14.55 1.43
CA ARG A 273 -14.95 15.97 1.10
C ARG A 273 -14.92 16.90 2.32
N VAL A 274 -15.38 16.44 3.48
CA VAL A 274 -15.54 17.26 4.68
C VAL A 274 -14.69 16.73 5.82
N ILE A 275 -14.88 15.48 6.23
CA ILE A 275 -14.23 14.92 7.43
C ILE A 275 -12.72 14.83 7.24
N LEU A 276 -12.25 14.23 6.14
CA LEU A 276 -10.83 14.02 5.86
C LEU A 276 -10.06 15.35 5.72
N PRO A 277 -10.52 16.38 4.98
CA PRO A 277 -9.95 17.73 5.02
C PRO A 277 -9.97 18.40 6.40
N ASN A 278 -11.05 18.26 7.18
CA ASN A 278 -11.13 18.82 8.53
C ASN A 278 -10.11 18.19 9.50
N PHE A 279 -9.76 16.90 9.32
CA PHE A 279 -8.63 16.28 10.02
C PHE A 279 -7.26 16.70 9.45
N ALA A 280 -7.15 16.93 8.14
CA ALA A 280 -5.93 17.37 7.48
C ALA A 280 -5.44 18.72 8.02
N LEU A 281 -6.34 19.69 8.19
CA LEU A 281 -6.03 21.02 8.72
C LEU A 281 -5.45 21.00 10.16
N GLN A 282 -5.63 19.88 10.88
CA GLN A 282 -5.12 19.68 12.25
C GLN A 282 -3.81 18.85 12.28
N ASN A 283 -3.33 18.34 11.14
CA ASN A 283 -2.12 17.51 11.09
C ASN A 283 -1.34 17.73 9.79
N GLU A 284 -0.14 18.31 9.92
CA GLU A 284 0.68 18.70 8.76
C GLU A 284 1.09 17.50 7.88
N ALA A 285 1.31 16.30 8.44
CA ALA A 285 1.65 15.11 7.65
C ALA A 285 0.46 14.66 6.78
N LEU A 286 -0.75 14.63 7.36
CA LEU A 286 -1.99 14.31 6.65
C LEU A 286 -2.32 15.37 5.58
N LEU A 287 -2.15 16.66 5.89
CA LEU A 287 -2.32 17.74 4.92
C LEU A 287 -1.40 17.58 3.71
N ASN A 288 -0.10 17.30 3.95
CA ASN A 288 0.86 17.07 2.87
C ASN A 288 0.59 15.76 2.10
N ALA A 289 0.00 14.74 2.74
CA ALA A 289 -0.41 13.52 2.05
C ALA A 289 -1.59 13.77 1.07
N ILE A 290 -2.63 14.46 1.54
CA ILE A 290 -3.83 14.79 0.74
C ILE A 290 -3.48 15.78 -0.37
N VAL A 291 -2.74 16.84 -0.06
CA VAL A 291 -2.25 17.80 -1.05
C VAL A 291 -1.28 17.15 -2.04
N GLY A 292 -0.45 16.20 -1.61
CA GLY A 292 0.39 15.40 -2.51
C GLY A 292 -0.42 14.56 -3.50
N PHE A 293 -1.47 13.88 -3.05
CA PHE A 293 -2.39 13.12 -3.93
C PHE A 293 -3.17 14.04 -4.88
N ALA A 294 -3.65 15.18 -4.38
CA ALA A 294 -4.34 16.19 -5.19
C ALA A 294 -3.43 16.85 -6.25
N ALA A 295 -2.16 17.11 -5.89
CA ALA A 295 -1.13 17.56 -6.82
C ALA A 295 -0.86 16.50 -7.89
N TYR A 296 -0.64 15.23 -7.50
CA TYR A 296 -0.44 14.12 -8.44
C TYR A 296 -1.59 14.00 -9.46
N GLN A 297 -2.84 14.01 -8.97
CA GLN A 297 -4.06 13.97 -9.79
C GLN A 297 -4.21 15.14 -10.78
N ARG A 298 -3.55 16.27 -10.52
CA ARG A 298 -3.51 17.43 -11.43
C ARG A 298 -2.32 17.36 -12.38
N THR A 299 -1.13 17.06 -11.85
CA THR A 299 0.16 16.97 -12.58
C THR A 299 0.15 15.89 -13.66
N ILE A 300 -0.50 14.73 -13.43
CA ILE A 300 -0.69 13.70 -14.47
C ILE A 300 -1.49 14.24 -15.69
N ARG A 301 -2.43 15.15 -15.45
CA ARG A 301 -3.34 15.69 -16.48
C ARG A 301 -2.77 16.92 -17.20
N ASP A 302 -1.65 17.47 -16.75
CA ASP A 302 -0.92 18.54 -17.46
C ASP A 302 0.16 17.92 -18.37
N PRO A 303 0.12 18.15 -19.69
CA PRO A 303 1.19 17.71 -20.60
C PRO A 303 2.60 18.21 -20.24
N ASN A 304 2.69 19.28 -19.44
CA ASN A 304 3.93 19.92 -18.98
C ASN A 304 4.23 19.64 -17.48
N GLY A 305 3.39 18.84 -16.82
CA GLY A 305 3.48 18.57 -15.37
C GLY A 305 4.82 17.96 -14.95
N LYS A 306 5.23 18.24 -13.70
CA LYS A 306 6.55 17.88 -13.18
C LYS A 306 6.47 17.05 -11.91
N MET A 307 7.34 16.04 -11.79
CA MET A 307 7.42 15.17 -10.60
C MET A 307 7.51 15.97 -9.29
N GLU A 308 8.31 17.04 -9.28
CA GLU A 308 8.51 17.96 -8.14
C GLU A 308 7.22 18.54 -7.57
N GLU A 309 6.18 18.75 -8.39
CA GLU A 309 4.92 19.40 -8.01
C GLU A 309 4.16 18.61 -6.95
N PHE A 310 4.19 17.27 -7.04
CA PHE A 310 3.57 16.37 -6.07
C PHE A 310 4.58 15.74 -5.10
N LEU A 311 5.79 15.40 -5.57
CA LEU A 311 6.81 14.75 -4.74
C LEU A 311 7.23 15.62 -3.54
N LYS A 312 7.25 16.96 -3.66
CA LYS A 312 7.58 17.84 -2.53
C LYS A 312 6.63 17.65 -1.34
N TYR A 313 5.33 17.45 -1.58
CA TYR A 313 4.33 17.25 -0.54
C TYR A 313 4.33 15.80 -0.04
N TYR A 314 4.39 14.82 -0.95
CA TYR A 314 4.51 13.41 -0.61
C TYR A 314 5.75 13.15 0.29
N ASN A 315 6.92 13.61 -0.12
CA ASN A 315 8.16 13.47 0.66
C ASN A 315 8.05 14.17 2.03
N LYS A 316 7.48 15.38 2.08
CA LYS A 316 7.26 16.10 3.35
C LYS A 316 6.33 15.35 4.30
N SER A 317 5.26 14.73 3.79
CA SER A 317 4.38 13.85 4.58
C SER A 317 5.14 12.67 5.18
N VAL A 318 5.91 11.93 4.35
CA VAL A 318 6.68 10.78 4.83
C VAL A 318 7.75 11.18 5.84
N ILE A 319 8.43 12.32 5.65
CA ILE A 319 9.42 12.86 6.61
C ILE A 319 8.76 13.22 7.96
N LEU A 320 7.59 13.87 7.95
CA LEU A 320 6.86 14.22 9.17
C LEU A 320 6.35 12.97 9.91
N LEU A 321 5.84 11.98 9.18
CA LEU A 321 5.43 10.69 9.73
C LEU A 321 6.64 9.93 10.33
N LEU A 322 7.75 9.84 9.60
CA LEU A 322 9.01 9.27 10.08
C LEU A 322 9.47 9.93 11.38
N ASN A 323 9.42 11.26 11.45
CA ASN A 323 9.87 12.00 12.63
C ASN A 323 8.93 11.79 13.84
N SER A 324 7.63 11.64 13.61
CA SER A 324 6.65 11.30 14.67
C SER A 324 6.90 9.88 15.21
N LEU A 325 7.23 8.92 14.33
CA LEU A 325 7.62 7.56 14.68
C LEU A 325 8.97 7.50 15.42
N LYS A 326 9.98 8.28 15.00
CA LYS A 326 11.28 8.43 15.71
C LYS A 326 11.08 8.93 17.15
N ARG A 327 10.19 9.91 17.34
CA ARG A 327 9.82 10.46 18.65
C ARG A 327 8.95 9.51 19.50
N LYS A 328 8.53 8.36 18.93
CA LYS A 328 7.66 7.34 19.55
C LYS A 328 6.36 7.95 20.07
N GLU A 329 5.77 8.84 19.27
CA GLU A 329 4.46 9.42 19.54
C GLU A 329 3.37 8.34 19.60
N LYS A 330 2.37 8.55 20.46
CA LYS A 330 1.22 7.64 20.57
C LYS A 330 0.45 7.62 19.26
N HIS A 331 0.10 6.42 18.79
CA HIS A 331 -0.76 6.27 17.62
C HIS A 331 -2.03 7.11 17.76
N SER A 332 -2.45 7.71 16.65
CA SER A 332 -3.54 8.67 16.59
C SER A 332 -4.28 8.51 15.26
N VAL A 333 -5.56 8.92 15.23
CA VAL A 333 -6.38 8.89 14.02
C VAL A 333 -5.70 9.61 12.86
N ALA A 334 -5.10 10.78 13.09
CA ALA A 334 -4.42 11.54 12.05
C ALA A 334 -3.18 10.81 11.49
N MET A 335 -2.42 10.08 12.31
CA MET A 335 -1.34 9.21 11.80
C MET A 335 -1.89 8.04 10.98
N LEU A 336 -2.95 7.36 11.44
CA LEU A 336 -3.58 6.27 10.68
C LEU A 336 -4.12 6.75 9.32
N LEU A 337 -4.82 7.89 9.29
CA LEU A 337 -5.26 8.52 8.03
C LEU A 337 -4.08 8.92 7.13
N THR A 338 -2.96 9.36 7.70
CA THR A 338 -1.73 9.65 6.92
C THR A 338 -1.19 8.37 6.28
N VAL A 339 -1.16 7.25 7.01
CA VAL A 339 -0.71 5.95 6.47
C VAL A 339 -1.65 5.43 5.38
N LEU A 340 -2.97 5.55 5.55
CA LEU A 340 -3.96 5.15 4.52
C LEU A 340 -3.90 6.03 3.26
N GLN A 341 -3.67 7.34 3.43
CA GLN A 341 -3.47 8.25 2.30
C GLN A 341 -2.17 7.97 1.54
N LEU A 342 -1.08 7.66 2.24
CA LEU A 342 0.17 7.23 1.62
C LEU A 342 0.01 5.88 0.90
N ALA A 343 -0.63 4.90 1.53
CA ALA A 343 -0.97 3.61 0.89
C ALA A 343 -1.73 3.80 -0.43
N THR A 344 -2.67 4.75 -0.48
CA THR A 344 -3.42 5.08 -1.70
C THR A 344 -2.52 5.71 -2.77
N ILE A 345 -1.53 6.53 -2.40
CA ILE A 345 -0.53 7.04 -3.36
C ILE A 345 0.33 5.90 -3.92
N GLU A 346 0.79 4.96 -3.08
CA GLU A 346 1.60 3.83 -3.56
C GLU A 346 0.80 2.87 -4.46
N GLU A 347 -0.50 2.69 -4.20
CA GLU A 347 -1.40 1.94 -5.07
C GLU A 347 -1.50 2.58 -6.47
N TYR A 348 -1.69 3.91 -6.54
CA TYR A 348 -1.70 4.66 -7.81
C TYR A 348 -0.33 4.66 -8.52
N LEU A 349 0.78 4.57 -7.79
CA LEU A 349 2.12 4.42 -8.36
C LEU A 349 2.44 2.96 -8.77
N GLY A 350 1.62 1.98 -8.39
CA GLY A 350 1.93 0.56 -8.59
C GLY A 350 3.10 0.04 -7.72
N ASP A 351 3.43 0.72 -6.61
CA ASP A 351 4.45 0.29 -5.66
C ASP A 351 3.84 -0.63 -4.59
N TRP A 352 3.64 -1.89 -4.99
CA TRP A 352 3.01 -2.92 -4.15
C TRP A 352 3.81 -3.23 -2.88
N ILE A 353 5.13 -3.10 -2.91
CA ILE A 353 5.97 -3.37 -1.73
C ILE A 353 5.73 -2.27 -0.68
N ASN A 354 5.62 -1.01 -1.09
CA ASN A 354 5.34 0.07 -0.16
C ASN A 354 3.88 0.10 0.29
N LEU A 355 2.93 -0.15 -0.60
CA LEU A 355 1.52 -0.39 -0.25
C LEU A 355 1.37 -1.46 0.86
N MET A 356 2.05 -2.61 0.73
CA MET A 356 2.01 -3.67 1.75
C MET A 356 2.65 -3.24 3.08
N GLY A 357 3.73 -2.45 3.08
CA GLY A 357 4.32 -1.92 4.30
C GLY A 357 3.41 -0.91 5.02
N HIS A 358 2.71 -0.05 4.27
CA HIS A 358 1.70 0.83 4.83
C HIS A 358 0.48 0.06 5.37
N GLN A 359 -0.02 -0.97 4.66
CA GLN A 359 -1.12 -1.80 5.16
C GLN A 359 -0.75 -2.51 6.47
N LYS A 360 0.46 -3.08 6.59
CA LYS A 360 0.92 -3.71 7.83
C LYS A 360 0.98 -2.71 8.99
N ALA A 361 1.43 -1.48 8.77
CA ALA A 361 1.44 -0.43 9.79
C ALA A 361 0.04 0.13 10.12
N ALA A 362 -0.84 0.24 9.12
CA ALA A 362 -2.22 0.68 9.33
C ALA A 362 -3.01 -0.31 10.19
N PHE A 363 -2.79 -1.63 10.01
CA PHE A 363 -3.34 -2.68 10.88
C PHE A 363 -2.97 -2.47 12.35
N GLU A 364 -1.67 -2.26 12.62
CA GLU A 364 -1.13 -2.07 13.97
C GLU A 364 -1.73 -0.82 14.65
N MET A 365 -1.93 0.28 13.89
CA MET A 365 -2.56 1.49 14.42
C MET A 365 -4.08 1.36 14.60
N LEU A 366 -4.77 0.76 13.62
CA LEU A 366 -6.23 0.57 13.64
C LEU A 366 -6.66 -0.30 14.82
N THR A 367 -6.00 -1.45 15.01
CA THR A 367 -6.28 -2.39 16.12
C THR A 367 -5.81 -1.88 17.50
N HIS A 368 -5.03 -0.80 17.55
CA HIS A 368 -4.69 -0.09 18.79
C HIS A 368 -5.68 1.04 19.12
N LEU A 369 -6.29 1.66 18.10
CA LEU A 369 -7.21 2.80 18.24
C LEU A 369 -8.68 2.39 18.37
N PHE A 370 -9.06 1.26 17.80
CA PHE A 370 -10.45 0.81 17.68
C PHE A 370 -10.63 -0.68 17.99
N THR A 371 -11.88 -1.03 18.23
CA THR A 371 -12.45 -2.39 18.16
C THR A 371 -13.51 -2.41 17.04
N PRO A 372 -14.01 -3.57 16.58
CA PRO A 372 -15.07 -3.64 15.58
C PRO A 372 -16.28 -2.75 15.92
N GLU A 373 -16.71 -2.78 17.18
CA GLU A 373 -17.89 -2.08 17.69
C GLU A 373 -17.64 -0.56 17.81
N THR A 374 -16.45 -0.16 18.30
CA THR A 374 -16.11 1.27 18.48
C THR A 374 -15.73 1.96 17.18
N ALA A 375 -15.29 1.22 16.15
CA ALA A 375 -15.19 1.75 14.80
C ALA A 375 -16.57 2.06 14.21
N CYS A 376 -17.54 1.14 14.37
CA CYS A 376 -18.89 1.31 13.81
C CYS A 376 -19.66 2.51 14.38
N GLN A 377 -19.33 2.95 15.61
CA GLN A 377 -19.95 4.08 16.30
C GLN A 377 -19.73 5.47 15.65
N SER A 378 -18.89 5.61 14.61
CA SER A 378 -18.66 6.89 13.92
C SER A 378 -18.45 6.71 12.42
N SER A 379 -18.83 7.70 11.60
CA SER A 379 -18.57 7.72 10.15
C SER A 379 -17.08 7.59 9.82
N LEU A 380 -16.24 8.35 10.54
CA LEU A 380 -14.78 8.25 10.51
C LEU A 380 -14.27 6.82 10.81
N GLY A 381 -14.76 6.17 11.87
CA GLY A 381 -14.33 4.82 12.23
C GLY A 381 -14.78 3.77 11.20
N ARG A 382 -16.02 3.86 10.71
CA ARG A 382 -16.54 3.04 9.60
C ARG A 382 -15.72 3.20 8.34
N MET A 383 -15.43 4.43 7.92
CA MET A 383 -14.66 4.68 6.70
C MET A 383 -13.20 4.23 6.85
N ILE A 384 -12.58 4.37 8.03
CA ILE A 384 -11.24 3.81 8.31
C ILE A 384 -11.23 2.28 8.15
N VAL A 385 -12.21 1.56 8.73
CA VAL A 385 -12.31 0.10 8.58
C VAL A 385 -12.59 -0.30 7.13
N SER A 386 -13.45 0.45 6.45
CA SER A 386 -13.85 0.18 5.05
C SER A 386 -12.69 0.41 4.06
N TRP A 387 -11.94 1.51 4.21
CA TRP A 387 -10.75 1.85 3.40
C TRP A 387 -9.57 0.91 3.70
N TYR A 388 -9.27 0.63 4.97
CA TYR A 388 -8.26 -0.36 5.34
C TYR A 388 -8.63 -1.77 4.83
N GLY A 389 -9.88 -2.19 5.05
CA GLY A 389 -10.36 -3.54 4.74
C GLY A 389 -10.28 -3.87 3.25
N ARG A 390 -10.43 -2.85 2.38
CA ARG A 390 -10.17 -2.98 0.94
C ARG A 390 -8.73 -3.38 0.66
N PHE A 391 -7.74 -2.69 1.24
CA PHE A 391 -6.33 -3.04 1.07
C PHE A 391 -6.01 -4.44 1.61
N ASP A 392 -6.49 -4.76 2.81
CA ASP A 392 -6.25 -6.06 3.46
C ASP A 392 -6.79 -7.23 2.62
N ILE A 393 -8.04 -7.14 2.14
CA ILE A 393 -8.65 -8.15 1.26
C ILE A 393 -7.92 -8.26 -0.08
N PHE A 394 -7.61 -7.13 -0.73
CA PHE A 394 -6.98 -7.11 -2.05
C PHE A 394 -5.58 -7.73 -2.01
N ILE A 395 -4.77 -7.36 -1.02
CA ILE A 395 -3.43 -7.91 -0.78
C ILE A 395 -3.49 -9.39 -0.39
N ALA A 396 -4.44 -9.79 0.48
CA ALA A 396 -4.65 -11.17 0.89
C ALA A 396 -5.07 -12.11 -0.25
N LEU A 397 -6.09 -11.71 -1.03
CA LEU A 397 -6.58 -12.46 -2.19
C LEU A 397 -5.49 -12.68 -3.23
N MET A 398 -4.79 -11.62 -3.61
CA MET A 398 -3.70 -11.70 -4.58
C MET A 398 -2.55 -12.56 -4.04
N GLY A 399 -2.05 -12.23 -2.85
CA GLY A 399 -0.87 -12.87 -2.25
C GLY A 399 -1.07 -14.31 -1.74
N GLY A 400 -2.32 -14.79 -1.64
CA GLY A 400 -2.60 -16.17 -1.20
C GLY A 400 -2.40 -16.39 0.30
N PHE A 401 -2.67 -15.38 1.11
CA PHE A 401 -2.68 -15.43 2.57
C PHE A 401 -4.01 -14.89 3.13
N PRO A 402 -4.41 -15.22 4.38
CA PRO A 402 -5.62 -14.63 4.95
C PRO A 402 -5.41 -13.14 5.23
N THR A 403 -6.51 -12.39 5.33
CA THR A 403 -6.53 -11.01 5.84
C THR A 403 -5.90 -10.92 7.24
N MET A 404 -5.29 -9.78 7.55
CA MET A 404 -4.80 -9.49 8.90
C MET A 404 -5.96 -9.25 9.88
N LEU A 405 -7.06 -8.62 9.43
CA LEU A 405 -8.26 -8.49 10.26
C LEU A 405 -9.00 -9.83 10.45
N ALA A 406 -9.43 -10.03 11.68
CA ALA A 406 -10.30 -11.12 12.10
C ALA A 406 -11.74 -10.95 11.55
N PRO A 407 -12.56 -12.02 11.47
CA PRO A 407 -13.87 -11.97 10.81
C PRO A 407 -14.80 -10.87 11.34
N GLU A 408 -14.73 -10.62 12.65
CA GLU A 408 -15.67 -9.79 13.41
C GLU A 408 -15.64 -8.32 12.95
N TRP A 409 -14.51 -7.85 12.42
CA TRP A 409 -14.38 -6.51 11.85
C TRP A 409 -15.26 -6.29 10.61
N PHE A 410 -15.56 -7.34 9.87
CA PHE A 410 -16.38 -7.29 8.66
C PHE A 410 -17.85 -7.61 8.96
N THR A 411 -18.13 -8.58 9.85
CA THR A 411 -19.52 -8.89 10.23
C THR A 411 -20.15 -7.78 11.06
N THR A 412 -19.46 -7.22 12.06
CA THR A 412 -19.96 -6.09 12.87
C THR A 412 -20.29 -4.87 12.01
N PHE A 413 -19.51 -4.64 10.93
CA PHE A 413 -19.76 -3.57 9.97
C PHE A 413 -21.05 -3.80 9.17
N VAL A 414 -21.27 -5.00 8.64
CA VAL A 414 -22.51 -5.37 7.93
C VAL A 414 -23.71 -5.30 8.87
N GLU A 415 -23.60 -5.89 10.06
CA GLU A 415 -24.64 -5.88 11.10
C GLU A 415 -25.03 -4.45 11.52
N TYR A 416 -24.06 -3.52 11.58
CA TYR A 416 -24.33 -2.11 11.81
C TYR A 416 -25.10 -1.48 10.63
N CYS A 417 -24.66 -1.70 9.39
CA CYS A 417 -25.30 -1.13 8.21
C CYS A 417 -26.74 -1.63 8.04
N ASP A 418 -27.01 -2.91 8.30
CA ASP A 418 -28.36 -3.47 8.33
C ASP A 418 -29.24 -2.81 9.40
N GLN A 419 -28.70 -2.56 10.59
CA GLN A 419 -29.41 -1.83 11.65
C GLN A 419 -29.70 -0.37 11.25
N GLN A 420 -28.82 0.29 10.50
CA GLN A 420 -29.10 1.63 9.99
C GLN A 420 -30.14 1.62 8.87
N ALA A 421 -30.05 0.69 7.91
CA ALA A 421 -31.02 0.57 6.81
C ALA A 421 -32.47 0.40 7.30
N ILE A 422 -32.66 -0.22 8.47
CA ILE A 422 -33.96 -0.38 9.15
C ILE A 422 -34.35 0.85 9.98
N SER A 423 -33.38 1.58 10.55
CA SER A 423 -33.62 2.69 11.51
C SER A 423 -33.69 4.06 10.87
N ASP A 424 -33.10 4.21 9.68
CA ASP A 424 -32.92 5.46 8.93
C ASP A 424 -33.56 5.29 7.54
N GLU A 425 -34.87 5.53 7.49
CA GLU A 425 -35.68 5.39 6.27
C GLU A 425 -35.25 6.36 5.15
N ALA A 426 -34.57 7.47 5.50
CA ALA A 426 -34.15 8.49 4.54
C ALA A 426 -32.90 8.06 3.75
N ASP A 427 -31.85 7.61 4.45
CA ASP A 427 -30.61 7.13 3.83
C ASP A 427 -30.57 5.59 3.68
N SER A 428 -31.71 4.90 3.86
CA SER A 428 -31.83 3.43 3.84
C SER A 428 -31.16 2.78 2.61
N LEU A 429 -31.31 3.37 1.43
CA LEU A 429 -30.68 2.90 0.18
C LEU A 429 -29.14 2.94 0.23
N HIS A 430 -28.58 3.99 0.84
CA HIS A 430 -27.13 4.11 1.04
C HIS A 430 -26.63 3.06 2.03
N TRP A 431 -27.36 2.84 3.13
CA TRP A 431 -27.05 1.79 4.11
C TRP A 431 -27.14 0.38 3.52
N MET A 432 -28.10 0.12 2.62
CA MET A 432 -28.16 -1.14 1.86
C MET A 432 -26.96 -1.33 0.92
N LEU A 433 -26.51 -0.29 0.21
CA LEU A 433 -25.30 -0.36 -0.63
C LEU A 433 -24.03 -0.63 0.20
N GLU A 434 -23.87 0.02 1.36
CA GLU A 434 -22.77 -0.27 2.30
C GLU A 434 -22.83 -1.72 2.83
N ALA A 435 -24.02 -2.20 3.18
CA ALA A 435 -24.21 -3.58 3.63
C ALA A 435 -23.84 -4.60 2.55
N GLU A 436 -24.24 -4.39 1.28
CA GLU A 436 -23.88 -5.31 0.20
C GLU A 436 -22.40 -5.30 -0.18
N SER A 437 -21.74 -4.12 -0.19
CA SER A 437 -20.29 -4.06 -0.35
C SER A 437 -19.56 -4.75 0.82
N GLY A 438 -20.08 -4.58 2.05
CA GLY A 438 -19.61 -5.30 3.23
C GLY A 438 -19.76 -6.82 3.13
N ARG A 439 -20.89 -7.32 2.62
CA ARG A 439 -21.14 -8.76 2.40
C ARG A 439 -20.19 -9.35 1.37
N LEU A 440 -19.99 -8.69 0.23
CA LEU A 440 -19.01 -9.12 -0.78
C LEU A 440 -17.59 -9.20 -0.20
N ARG A 441 -17.24 -8.28 0.71
CA ARG A 441 -15.96 -8.28 1.44
C ARG A 441 -15.84 -9.42 2.45
N VAL A 442 -16.91 -9.78 3.17
CA VAL A 442 -16.94 -10.98 4.03
C VAL A 442 -16.66 -12.24 3.21
N ILE A 443 -17.33 -12.43 2.07
CA ILE A 443 -17.12 -13.59 1.20
C ILE A 443 -15.70 -13.57 0.59
N SER A 444 -15.22 -12.40 0.15
CA SER A 444 -13.84 -12.20 -0.33
C SER A 444 -12.78 -12.56 0.73
N ARG A 445 -13.07 -12.29 2.01
CA ARG A 445 -12.21 -12.70 3.13
C ARG A 445 -12.21 -14.22 3.31
N GLU A 446 -13.35 -14.89 3.23
CA GLU A 446 -13.43 -16.36 3.28
C GLU A 446 -12.65 -16.99 2.13
N MET A 447 -12.77 -16.46 0.91
CA MET A 447 -11.97 -16.84 -0.26
C MET A 447 -10.47 -16.76 0.04
N SER A 448 -9.96 -15.62 0.54
CA SER A 448 -8.54 -15.47 0.89
C SER A 448 -8.08 -16.54 1.90
N THR A 449 -8.91 -16.86 2.87
CA THR A 449 -8.63 -17.85 3.92
C THR A 449 -8.61 -19.28 3.37
N LEU A 450 -9.55 -19.63 2.49
CA LEU A 450 -9.61 -20.92 1.81
C LEU A 450 -8.38 -21.13 0.91
N PHE A 451 -8.08 -20.17 0.05
CA PHE A 451 -6.94 -20.26 -0.89
C PHE A 451 -5.61 -20.32 -0.14
N ALA A 452 -5.49 -19.59 0.98
CA ALA A 452 -4.31 -19.60 1.84
C ALA A 452 -4.09 -20.92 2.58
N ARG A 453 -5.16 -21.63 2.94
CA ARG A 453 -5.09 -22.98 3.53
C ARG A 453 -4.78 -24.02 2.46
N GLY A 454 -5.42 -23.94 1.30
CA GLY A 454 -5.21 -24.83 0.16
C GLY A 454 -3.75 -24.80 -0.34
N SER A 455 -3.21 -23.61 -0.60
CA SER A 455 -1.82 -23.42 -1.06
C SER A 455 -0.75 -23.92 -0.06
N ARG A 456 -1.11 -24.04 1.22
CA ARG A 456 -0.24 -24.54 2.30
C ARG A 456 -0.50 -26.01 2.68
N GLY A 457 -1.47 -26.69 2.06
CA GLY A 457 -1.88 -28.05 2.44
C GLY A 457 -2.49 -28.15 3.85
N GLN A 458 -3.13 -27.08 4.34
CA GLN A 458 -3.76 -26.97 5.68
C GLN A 458 -5.26 -27.33 5.67
N ILE A 459 -5.67 -28.05 4.64
CA ILE A 459 -7.04 -28.48 4.33
C ILE A 459 -6.93 -29.65 3.35
N SER A 460 -7.79 -30.67 3.42
CA SER A 460 -7.76 -31.75 2.41
C SER A 460 -8.34 -31.25 1.07
N PRO A 461 -8.07 -31.94 -0.07
CA PRO A 461 -8.71 -31.60 -1.34
C PRO A 461 -10.25 -31.71 -1.30
N GLU A 462 -10.78 -32.61 -0.49
CA GLU A 462 -12.22 -32.85 -0.31
C GLU A 462 -12.88 -31.74 0.52
N ASP A 463 -12.25 -31.37 1.65
CA ASP A 463 -12.66 -30.20 2.44
C ASP A 463 -12.55 -28.90 1.63
N PHE A 464 -11.49 -28.77 0.81
CA PHE A 464 -11.29 -27.59 -0.04
C PHE A 464 -12.37 -27.47 -1.12
N ALA A 465 -12.73 -28.57 -1.79
CA ALA A 465 -13.82 -28.58 -2.76
C ALA A 465 -15.17 -28.25 -2.11
N THR A 466 -15.41 -28.76 -0.89
CA THR A 466 -16.64 -28.50 -0.13
C THR A 466 -16.76 -27.02 0.27
N GLU A 467 -15.68 -26.41 0.79
CA GLU A 467 -15.65 -24.99 1.12
C GLU A 467 -15.64 -24.09 -0.13
N HIS A 468 -15.07 -24.56 -1.25
CA HIS A 468 -15.13 -23.86 -2.53
C HIS A 468 -16.58 -23.79 -3.03
N GLU A 469 -17.29 -24.92 -3.08
CA GLU A 469 -18.71 -24.97 -3.45
C GLU A 469 -19.59 -24.13 -2.51
N ARG A 470 -19.35 -24.18 -1.19
CA ARG A 470 -20.05 -23.33 -0.21
C ARG A 470 -19.87 -21.85 -0.54
N ILE A 471 -18.65 -21.40 -0.82
CA ILE A 471 -18.36 -20.01 -1.18
C ILE A 471 -18.96 -19.62 -2.54
N GLN A 472 -18.95 -20.51 -3.54
CA GLN A 472 -19.62 -20.26 -4.83
C GLN A 472 -21.13 -20.02 -4.64
N ASN A 473 -21.76 -20.86 -3.82
CA ASN A 473 -23.18 -20.73 -3.48
C ASN A 473 -23.45 -19.45 -2.66
N SER A 474 -22.53 -19.04 -1.79
CA SER A 474 -22.61 -17.73 -1.09
C SER A 474 -22.50 -16.54 -2.05
N LEU A 475 -21.57 -16.56 -3.00
CA LEU A 475 -21.43 -15.50 -4.01
C LEU A 475 -22.69 -15.38 -4.89
N GLN A 476 -23.22 -16.52 -5.35
CA GLN A 476 -24.39 -16.54 -6.22
C GLN A 476 -25.65 -16.11 -5.44
N GLY A 477 -25.88 -16.68 -4.25
CA GLY A 477 -27.01 -16.32 -3.40
C GLY A 477 -26.97 -14.86 -2.91
N TRP A 478 -25.78 -14.29 -2.75
CA TRP A 478 -25.61 -12.85 -2.51
C TRP A 478 -26.06 -12.01 -3.71
N LYS A 479 -25.65 -12.35 -4.93
CA LYS A 479 -26.03 -11.60 -6.14
C LYS A 479 -27.51 -11.75 -6.50
N ASP A 480 -28.09 -12.91 -6.25
CA ASP A 480 -29.51 -13.19 -6.52
C ASP A 480 -30.44 -12.70 -5.39
N GLY A 481 -29.89 -12.45 -4.20
CA GLY A 481 -30.61 -12.01 -3.01
C GLY A 481 -30.63 -10.48 -2.77
N TRP A 482 -30.13 -9.68 -3.71
CA TRP A 482 -30.18 -8.21 -3.63
C TRP A 482 -31.61 -7.68 -3.50
N ASP A 483 -31.79 -6.62 -2.71
CA ASP A 483 -33.10 -5.98 -2.53
C ASP A 483 -33.61 -5.35 -3.83
N HIS A 484 -34.95 -5.30 -3.97
CA HIS A 484 -35.62 -4.67 -5.11
C HIS A 484 -35.33 -3.16 -5.21
N ALA A 485 -35.07 -2.47 -4.10
CA ALA A 485 -34.66 -1.05 -4.10
C ALA A 485 -33.28 -0.83 -4.72
N LEU A 486 -32.36 -1.80 -4.59
CA LEU A 486 -31.02 -1.75 -5.22
C LEU A 486 -31.07 -2.06 -6.72
N THR A 487 -32.16 -2.68 -7.19
CA THR A 487 -32.31 -3.28 -8.53
C THR A 487 -33.56 -2.78 -9.27
N ASP A 488 -34.16 -1.67 -8.84
CA ASP A 488 -35.40 -1.14 -9.41
C ASP A 488 -35.23 -0.84 -10.92
N PRO A 489 -35.99 -1.52 -11.81
CA PRO A 489 -35.96 -1.24 -13.24
C PRO A 489 -36.31 0.20 -13.62
N SER A 490 -36.92 0.98 -12.73
CA SER A 490 -37.17 2.42 -12.96
C SER A 490 -35.88 3.25 -13.11
N HIS A 491 -34.76 2.76 -12.56
CA HIS A 491 -33.44 3.39 -12.64
C HIS A 491 -32.52 2.78 -13.70
N LEU A 492 -32.98 1.80 -14.49
CA LEU A 492 -32.16 1.27 -15.60
C LEU A 492 -32.08 2.28 -16.75
N VAL A 493 -30.86 2.52 -17.24
CA VAL A 493 -30.64 3.40 -18.40
C VAL A 493 -31.22 2.75 -19.65
N THR A 494 -32.17 3.45 -20.27
CA THR A 494 -32.81 3.06 -21.54
C THR A 494 -32.69 4.12 -22.64
N ASP A 495 -32.30 5.36 -22.30
CA ASP A 495 -32.01 6.41 -23.28
C ASP A 495 -30.51 6.49 -23.57
N PHE A 496 -30.15 6.05 -24.77
CA PHE A 496 -28.80 6.11 -25.32
C PHE A 496 -28.73 7.06 -26.53
N SER A 497 -29.49 8.16 -26.53
CA SER A 497 -29.46 9.19 -27.59
C SER A 497 -28.10 9.88 -27.78
N HIS A 498 -27.18 9.71 -26.83
CA HIS A 498 -25.79 10.17 -26.87
C HIS A 498 -24.83 9.13 -27.47
N ALA A 499 -25.28 7.90 -27.74
CA ALA A 499 -24.44 6.80 -28.20
C ALA A 499 -23.75 7.10 -29.54
N ARG A 500 -22.46 6.76 -29.62
CA ARG A 500 -21.77 6.60 -30.90
C ARG A 500 -22.28 5.34 -31.62
N ALA A 501 -22.11 5.31 -32.94
CA ALA A 501 -22.27 4.06 -33.67
C ALA A 501 -21.18 3.06 -33.24
N LEU A 502 -21.56 1.79 -33.07
CA LEU A 502 -20.59 0.71 -32.88
C LEU A 502 -19.84 0.44 -34.19
N ASP A 503 -18.56 0.10 -34.08
CA ASP A 503 -17.69 -0.21 -35.23
C ASP A 503 -17.00 -1.59 -35.10
N ASN A 504 -15.98 -1.84 -35.92
CA ASN A 504 -15.30 -3.13 -35.98
C ASN A 504 -14.31 -3.36 -34.82
N ASP A 505 -13.94 -2.35 -34.03
CA ASP A 505 -13.03 -2.46 -32.89
C ASP A 505 -13.77 -2.76 -31.57
N ASP A 506 -15.08 -2.49 -31.48
CA ASP A 506 -15.90 -2.71 -30.27
C ASP A 506 -16.11 -4.20 -29.96
N ILE A 507 -15.70 -4.66 -28.77
CA ILE A 507 -15.85 -6.07 -28.34
C ILE A 507 -17.17 -6.36 -27.61
N VAL A 508 -17.93 -5.33 -27.25
CA VAL A 508 -19.18 -5.35 -26.49
C VAL A 508 -20.11 -4.24 -26.99
N ASP A 509 -21.37 -4.25 -26.54
CA ASP A 509 -22.33 -3.16 -26.75
C ASP A 509 -22.60 -2.45 -25.40
N PRO A 510 -21.97 -1.29 -25.11
CA PRO A 510 -22.22 -0.56 -23.87
C PRO A 510 -23.59 0.15 -23.82
N PHE A 511 -24.29 0.23 -24.95
CA PHE A 511 -25.59 0.91 -25.08
C PHE A 511 -26.76 -0.08 -25.01
N ALA A 512 -26.49 -1.33 -24.58
CA ALA A 512 -27.50 -2.33 -24.30
C ALA A 512 -28.29 -1.99 -23.01
N PRO A 513 -29.63 -1.84 -23.08
CA PRO A 513 -30.45 -1.61 -21.89
C PRO A 513 -30.32 -2.75 -20.86
N GLY A 514 -30.24 -2.41 -19.58
CA GLY A 514 -30.08 -3.37 -18.49
C GLY A 514 -28.66 -3.55 -17.96
N VAL A 515 -27.64 -2.95 -18.59
CA VAL A 515 -26.24 -2.95 -18.11
C VAL A 515 -26.02 -1.91 -17.02
N LEU A 516 -26.53 -0.69 -17.25
CA LEU A 516 -26.24 0.50 -16.46
C LEU A 516 -27.49 0.95 -15.67
N TYR A 517 -27.30 1.25 -14.40
CA TYR A 517 -28.24 1.98 -13.56
C TYR A 517 -27.84 3.46 -13.49
N ASP A 518 -28.82 4.35 -13.51
CA ASP A 518 -28.66 5.77 -13.21
C ASP A 518 -28.79 6.02 -11.70
N PHE A 519 -28.62 7.28 -11.29
CA PHE A 519 -28.78 7.69 -9.89
C PHE A 519 -30.22 7.48 -9.37
N PRO A 520 -30.39 7.09 -8.09
CA PRO A 520 -29.36 6.97 -7.05
C PRO A 520 -28.59 5.63 -7.04
N VAL A 521 -29.03 4.62 -7.80
CA VAL A 521 -28.47 3.24 -7.77
C VAL A 521 -27.31 2.98 -8.74
N PHE A 522 -26.68 4.01 -9.32
CA PHE A 522 -25.50 3.88 -10.18
C PHE A 522 -24.38 2.98 -9.60
N SER A 523 -24.14 3.03 -8.29
CA SER A 523 -23.16 2.16 -7.63
C SER A 523 -23.51 0.66 -7.69
N THR A 524 -24.78 0.27 -7.92
CA THR A 524 -25.17 -1.13 -8.22
C THR A 524 -24.47 -1.65 -9.48
N THR A 525 -24.25 -0.82 -10.50
CA THR A 525 -23.50 -1.19 -11.71
C THR A 525 -22.03 -1.50 -11.38
N LEU A 526 -21.38 -0.64 -10.58
CA LEU A 526 -20.00 -0.84 -10.16
C LEU A 526 -19.82 -2.09 -9.30
N LEU A 527 -20.73 -2.32 -8.35
CA LEU A 527 -20.76 -3.51 -7.49
C LEU A 527 -21.05 -4.79 -8.30
N THR A 528 -21.78 -4.69 -9.42
CA THR A 528 -21.92 -5.80 -10.39
C THR A 528 -20.59 -6.09 -11.11
N GLY A 529 -19.75 -5.08 -11.35
CA GLY A 529 -18.38 -5.26 -11.82
C GLY A 529 -17.49 -6.00 -10.80
N GLU A 530 -17.51 -5.55 -9.53
CA GLU A 530 -16.79 -6.21 -8.43
C GLU A 530 -17.25 -7.66 -8.23
N PHE A 531 -18.56 -7.94 -8.35
CA PHE A 531 -19.11 -9.30 -8.32
C PHE A 531 -18.50 -10.20 -9.41
N ASN A 532 -18.52 -9.76 -10.67
CA ASN A 532 -18.01 -10.56 -11.77
C ASN A 532 -16.52 -10.87 -11.58
N SER A 533 -15.72 -9.88 -11.14
CA SER A 533 -14.30 -10.13 -10.89
C SER A 533 -14.05 -11.06 -9.69
N THR A 534 -14.87 -10.95 -8.63
CA THR A 534 -14.81 -11.84 -7.46
C THR A 534 -15.18 -13.28 -7.83
N MET A 535 -16.25 -13.46 -8.60
CA MET A 535 -16.66 -14.77 -9.13
C MET A 535 -15.59 -15.37 -10.04
N MET A 536 -14.93 -14.56 -10.88
CA MET A 536 -13.79 -15.02 -11.69
C MET A 536 -12.61 -15.46 -10.83
N MET A 537 -12.18 -14.66 -9.85
CA MET A 537 -11.11 -15.04 -8.91
C MET A 537 -11.44 -16.34 -8.17
N HIS A 538 -12.71 -16.53 -7.82
CA HIS A 538 -13.18 -17.73 -7.13
C HIS A 538 -13.20 -18.97 -8.05
N LYS A 539 -13.81 -18.88 -9.24
CA LYS A 539 -13.86 -19.98 -10.23
C LYS A 539 -12.46 -20.41 -10.69
N CYS A 540 -11.52 -19.48 -10.81
CA CYS A 540 -10.09 -19.75 -11.06
C CYS A 540 -9.40 -20.61 -9.99
N GLN A 541 -10.05 -20.97 -8.89
CA GLN A 541 -9.52 -21.88 -7.87
C GLN A 541 -10.31 -23.20 -7.78
N SER A 542 -11.23 -23.46 -8.72
CA SER A 542 -11.92 -24.76 -8.82
C SER A 542 -10.96 -25.87 -9.27
N SER A 543 -11.01 -27.01 -8.59
CA SER A 543 -10.31 -28.25 -8.95
C SER A 543 -11.22 -29.30 -9.60
N THR A 544 -12.53 -29.02 -9.69
CA THR A 544 -13.59 -29.97 -10.07
C THR A 544 -14.34 -29.61 -11.34
N THR A 545 -14.33 -28.32 -11.74
CA THR A 545 -14.99 -27.86 -12.97
C THR A 545 -14.21 -28.33 -14.20
N GLU A 546 -14.92 -28.81 -15.22
CA GLU A 546 -14.32 -29.18 -16.50
C GLU A 546 -13.73 -27.92 -17.18
N ARG A 547 -12.57 -28.04 -17.82
CA ARG A 547 -11.73 -26.89 -18.20
C ARG A 547 -12.36 -26.05 -19.33
N GLU A 548 -13.05 -26.67 -20.28
CA GLU A 548 -13.73 -25.94 -21.36
C GLU A 548 -14.96 -25.20 -20.83
N GLN A 549 -15.77 -25.84 -19.96
CA GLN A 549 -16.83 -25.18 -19.22
C GLN A 549 -16.30 -23.97 -18.40
N LEU A 550 -15.23 -24.18 -17.62
CA LEU A 550 -14.65 -23.14 -16.76
C LEU A 550 -14.22 -21.90 -17.57
N TYR A 551 -13.58 -22.06 -18.73
CA TYR A 551 -13.22 -20.92 -19.57
C TYR A 551 -14.41 -20.30 -20.30
N GLY A 552 -15.48 -21.04 -20.56
CA GLY A 552 -16.76 -20.47 -21.00
C GLY A 552 -17.35 -19.51 -19.98
N GLU A 553 -17.45 -19.96 -18.72
CA GLU A 553 -17.97 -19.16 -17.60
C GLU A 553 -17.10 -17.92 -17.31
N LEU A 554 -15.77 -18.11 -17.20
CA LEU A 554 -14.82 -17.01 -16.98
C LEU A 554 -14.84 -15.97 -18.10
N ARG A 555 -15.01 -16.39 -19.37
CA ARG A 555 -15.15 -15.46 -20.49
C ARG A 555 -16.47 -14.70 -20.46
N GLY A 556 -17.56 -15.32 -20.01
CA GLY A 556 -18.84 -14.66 -19.80
C GLY A 556 -18.73 -13.49 -18.81
N HIS A 557 -18.13 -13.74 -17.65
CA HIS A 557 -17.84 -12.70 -16.67
C HIS A 557 -16.86 -11.63 -17.21
N ALA A 558 -15.85 -12.01 -17.99
CA ALA A 558 -14.91 -11.06 -18.61
C ALA A 558 -15.62 -10.08 -19.56
N TYR A 559 -16.51 -10.56 -20.43
CA TYR A 559 -17.31 -9.67 -21.29
C TYR A 559 -18.27 -8.78 -20.49
N ALA A 560 -18.92 -9.30 -19.45
CA ALA A 560 -19.78 -8.49 -18.59
C ALA A 560 -19.03 -7.33 -17.92
N ILE A 561 -17.79 -7.57 -17.45
CA ILE A 561 -16.90 -6.51 -16.95
C ILE A 561 -16.55 -5.49 -18.04
N CYS A 562 -16.23 -5.96 -19.26
CA CYS A 562 -15.89 -5.06 -20.37
C CYS A 562 -17.07 -4.15 -20.75
N GLN A 563 -18.27 -4.71 -20.78
CA GLN A 563 -19.52 -4.00 -21.07
C GLN A 563 -19.86 -2.97 -19.99
N ILE A 564 -19.72 -3.35 -18.70
CA ILE A 564 -19.87 -2.43 -17.57
C ILE A 564 -18.85 -1.28 -17.64
N PHE A 565 -17.59 -1.57 -17.97
CA PHE A 565 -16.55 -0.55 -18.03
C PHE A 565 -16.81 0.49 -19.13
N GLU A 566 -17.18 0.07 -20.34
CA GLU A 566 -17.54 1.02 -21.40
C GLU A 566 -18.85 1.75 -21.14
N ALA A 567 -19.87 1.08 -20.58
CA ALA A 567 -21.13 1.74 -20.22
C ALA A 567 -20.89 2.83 -19.16
N VAL A 568 -19.93 2.64 -18.25
CA VAL A 568 -19.51 3.65 -17.27
C VAL A 568 -18.58 4.71 -17.91
N GLU A 569 -17.74 4.36 -18.89
CA GLU A 569 -16.83 5.29 -19.57
C GLU A 569 -17.58 6.28 -20.48
N GLU A 570 -18.56 5.81 -21.23
CA GLU A 570 -19.31 6.58 -22.24
C GLU A 570 -20.51 7.35 -21.64
N TRP A 571 -20.95 7.01 -20.41
CA TRP A 571 -22.13 7.62 -19.79
C TRP A 571 -21.88 9.08 -19.34
N PRO A 572 -22.64 10.08 -19.85
CA PRO A 572 -22.34 11.50 -19.61
C PRO A 572 -22.41 11.97 -18.16
N SER A 573 -23.13 11.24 -17.28
CA SER A 573 -23.28 11.58 -15.86
C SER A 573 -22.30 10.80 -14.95
N SER A 574 -21.37 10.03 -15.50
CA SER A 574 -20.44 9.21 -14.71
C SER A 574 -19.55 10.04 -13.76
N PRO A 575 -19.48 9.69 -12.46
CA PRO A 575 -18.68 10.42 -11.49
C PRO A 575 -17.18 10.41 -11.78
N LYS A 576 -16.50 11.52 -11.49
CA LYS A 576 -15.03 11.60 -11.52
C LYS A 576 -14.43 10.43 -10.71
N GLY A 577 -13.59 9.61 -11.36
CA GLY A 577 -12.87 8.51 -10.73
C GLY A 577 -13.59 7.14 -10.71
N CYS A 578 -14.84 7.01 -11.17
CA CYS A 578 -15.58 5.74 -11.12
C CYS A 578 -14.85 4.56 -11.79
N LEU A 579 -14.18 4.77 -12.93
CA LEU A 579 -13.38 3.75 -13.62
C LEU A 579 -12.20 3.21 -12.78
N ILE A 580 -11.69 3.99 -11.81
CA ILE A 580 -10.59 3.53 -10.94
C ILE A 580 -11.08 2.44 -9.98
N LEU A 581 -12.32 2.49 -9.49
CA LEU A 581 -12.88 1.43 -8.64
C LEU A 581 -12.87 0.08 -9.36
N ILE A 582 -13.22 0.07 -10.65
CA ILE A 582 -13.30 -1.16 -11.48
C ILE A 582 -12.00 -1.50 -12.25
N GLN A 583 -10.87 -0.82 -11.99
CA GLN A 583 -9.58 -1.10 -12.67
C GLN A 583 -9.15 -2.58 -12.53
N ALA A 584 -9.30 -3.14 -11.32
CA ALA A 584 -8.92 -4.52 -11.03
C ALA A 584 -9.81 -5.53 -11.78
N CYS A 585 -11.05 -5.15 -12.09
CA CYS A 585 -11.98 -5.97 -12.85
C CYS A 585 -11.46 -6.11 -14.30
N ILE A 586 -11.07 -5.01 -14.95
CA ILE A 586 -10.50 -5.04 -16.31
C ILE A 586 -9.16 -5.78 -16.35
N ALA A 587 -8.28 -5.57 -15.36
CA ALA A 587 -7.02 -6.29 -15.25
C ALA A 587 -7.19 -7.81 -15.15
N LEU A 588 -8.29 -8.28 -14.54
CA LEU A 588 -8.66 -9.70 -14.50
C LEU A 588 -9.39 -10.18 -15.77
N ALA A 589 -10.29 -9.37 -16.34
CA ALA A 589 -11.01 -9.68 -17.57
C ALA A 589 -10.06 -9.94 -18.74
N ALA A 590 -8.98 -9.15 -18.84
CA ALA A 590 -7.90 -9.30 -19.82
C ALA A 590 -7.35 -10.73 -19.93
N LEU A 591 -7.31 -11.49 -18.82
CA LEU A 591 -6.74 -12.84 -18.79
C LEU A 591 -7.62 -13.91 -19.48
N PHE A 592 -8.90 -13.63 -19.74
CA PHE A 592 -9.90 -14.61 -20.21
C PHE A 592 -10.66 -14.22 -21.49
N LEU A 593 -10.42 -13.01 -22.00
CA LEU A 593 -10.82 -12.61 -23.35
C LEU A 593 -10.13 -13.46 -24.43
N PRO A 594 -10.69 -13.53 -25.65
CA PRO A 594 -10.01 -14.13 -26.80
C PRO A 594 -8.63 -13.51 -27.05
N GLN A 595 -7.68 -14.33 -27.50
CA GLN A 595 -6.29 -13.93 -27.68
C GLN A 595 -6.02 -13.49 -29.12
N ASP A 596 -6.81 -12.52 -29.58
CA ASP A 596 -6.73 -11.94 -30.92
C ASP A 596 -6.45 -10.43 -30.88
N ALA A 597 -6.01 -9.89 -32.02
CA ALA A 597 -5.56 -8.51 -32.14
C ALA A 597 -6.64 -7.46 -31.81
N LYS A 598 -7.94 -7.78 -31.97
CA LYS A 598 -9.03 -6.86 -31.61
C LYS A 598 -9.13 -6.74 -30.09
N HIS A 599 -9.25 -7.87 -29.39
CA HIS A 599 -9.33 -7.90 -27.93
C HIS A 599 -8.05 -7.38 -27.26
N HIS A 600 -6.87 -7.70 -27.81
CA HIS A 600 -5.60 -7.13 -27.33
C HIS A 600 -5.55 -5.62 -27.52
N THR A 601 -5.93 -5.08 -28.69
CA THR A 601 -5.96 -3.62 -28.93
C THR A 601 -6.95 -2.93 -28.02
N TRP A 602 -8.12 -3.53 -27.79
CA TRP A 602 -9.14 -3.03 -26.89
C TRP A 602 -8.63 -2.91 -25.44
N ILE A 603 -8.05 -3.99 -24.88
CA ILE A 603 -7.50 -3.96 -23.52
C ILE A 603 -6.33 -2.96 -23.41
N ARG A 604 -5.48 -2.85 -24.44
CA ARG A 604 -4.39 -1.84 -24.48
C ARG A 604 -4.94 -0.41 -24.40
N ARG A 605 -6.08 -0.10 -25.03
CA ARG A 605 -6.77 1.20 -24.89
C ARG A 605 -7.28 1.42 -23.46
N ARG A 606 -7.93 0.43 -22.84
CA ARG A 606 -8.46 0.55 -21.47
C ARG A 606 -7.35 0.68 -20.40
N PHE A 607 -6.23 -0.03 -20.54
CA PHE A 607 -5.06 0.16 -19.66
C PHE A 607 -4.36 1.51 -19.87
N ALA A 608 -4.30 2.01 -21.12
CA ALA A 608 -3.79 3.37 -21.39
C ALA A 608 -4.67 4.44 -20.72
N LEU A 609 -5.99 4.32 -20.84
CA LEU A 609 -6.94 5.24 -20.19
C LEU A 609 -6.73 5.30 -18.68
N LEU A 610 -6.74 4.15 -17.99
CA LEU A 610 -6.52 4.07 -16.54
C LEU A 610 -5.21 4.73 -16.09
N GLU A 611 -4.14 4.61 -16.90
CA GLU A 611 -2.88 5.29 -16.61
C GLU A 611 -2.90 6.79 -16.90
N THR A 612 -3.61 7.26 -17.93
CA THR A 612 -3.84 8.70 -18.12
C THR A 612 -4.72 9.32 -17.02
N MET A 613 -5.48 8.50 -16.28
CA MET A 613 -6.16 8.88 -15.03
C MET A 613 -5.24 8.80 -13.79
N GLY A 614 -3.98 8.38 -13.98
CA GLY A 614 -2.93 8.33 -12.96
C GLY A 614 -2.75 6.98 -12.26
N TYR A 615 -3.51 5.94 -12.61
CA TYR A 615 -3.43 4.63 -11.97
C TYR A 615 -2.41 3.72 -12.71
N ILE A 616 -1.16 3.70 -12.24
CA ILE A 616 -0.02 3.09 -12.93
C ILE A 616 0.02 1.58 -12.74
N HIS A 617 0.04 0.83 -13.85
CA HIS A 617 0.21 -0.62 -13.79
C HIS A 617 1.69 -0.97 -13.47
N PRO A 618 1.94 -1.88 -12.50
CA PRO A 618 3.30 -2.33 -12.17
C PRO A 618 4.01 -2.98 -13.35
N ILE A 619 5.35 -2.90 -13.39
CA ILE A 619 6.18 -3.53 -14.43
C ILE A 619 5.93 -5.05 -14.58
N THR A 620 5.57 -5.74 -13.50
CA THR A 620 5.21 -7.17 -13.51
C THR A 620 3.93 -7.43 -14.30
N LEU A 621 2.87 -6.63 -14.09
CA LEU A 621 1.63 -6.71 -14.85
C LEU A 621 1.87 -6.35 -16.32
N ARG A 622 2.59 -5.24 -16.57
CA ARG A 622 2.97 -4.81 -17.92
C ARG A 622 3.76 -5.88 -18.69
N THR A 623 4.69 -6.55 -18.03
CA THR A 623 5.45 -7.68 -18.61
C THR A 623 4.52 -8.86 -18.92
N LYS A 624 3.66 -9.26 -17.98
CA LYS A 624 2.71 -10.38 -18.18
C LYS A 624 1.74 -10.13 -19.34
N MET A 625 1.25 -8.90 -19.48
CA MET A 625 0.36 -8.50 -20.57
C MET A 625 1.12 -8.38 -21.91
N ALA A 626 2.36 -7.89 -21.91
CA ALA A 626 3.21 -7.85 -23.10
C ALA A 626 3.54 -9.25 -23.66
N GLU A 627 3.81 -10.22 -22.77
CA GLU A 627 3.97 -11.64 -23.12
C GLU A 627 2.69 -12.19 -23.78
N MET A 628 1.54 -11.98 -23.13
CA MET A 628 0.23 -12.48 -23.55
C MET A 628 -0.22 -11.89 -24.90
N PHE A 629 -0.05 -10.58 -25.08
CA PHE A 629 -0.38 -9.89 -26.33
C PHE A 629 0.68 -10.10 -27.43
N ARG A 630 1.74 -10.86 -27.15
CA ARG A 630 2.90 -11.10 -28.01
C ARG A 630 3.54 -9.78 -28.52
N GLU A 631 3.49 -8.76 -27.68
CA GLU A 631 3.80 -7.36 -27.99
C GLU A 631 4.73 -6.78 -26.92
N PRO A 632 6.07 -6.92 -27.08
CA PRO A 632 7.04 -6.42 -26.10
C PRO A 632 6.99 -4.91 -25.88
N SER A 633 6.44 -4.12 -26.81
CA SER A 633 6.34 -2.67 -26.64
C SER A 633 5.41 -2.28 -25.48
N CYS A 634 4.41 -3.11 -25.13
CA CYS A 634 3.49 -2.91 -24.00
C CYS A 634 4.21 -2.69 -22.65
N VAL A 635 5.41 -3.24 -22.47
CA VAL A 635 6.24 -3.01 -21.26
C VAL A 635 6.61 -1.53 -21.11
N ARG A 636 6.94 -0.88 -22.24
CA ARG A 636 7.28 0.56 -22.31
C ARG A 636 6.05 1.44 -22.37
N TRP A 637 5.08 1.12 -23.23
CA TRP A 637 3.77 1.80 -23.32
C TRP A 637 2.71 0.93 -24.02
N TRP A 638 1.44 1.08 -23.63
CA TRP A 638 0.35 0.26 -24.14
C TRP A 638 0.02 0.49 -25.62
N LEU A 639 0.01 1.75 -26.08
CA LEU A 639 -0.43 2.10 -27.44
C LEU A 639 0.74 2.22 -28.42
N PRO A 640 0.52 1.98 -29.73
CA PRO A 640 1.52 2.25 -30.76
C PRO A 640 1.99 3.72 -30.76
N ASN A 641 3.19 3.97 -31.28
CA ASN A 641 3.73 5.30 -31.53
C ASN A 641 3.77 6.26 -30.31
N ASP A 642 3.77 5.72 -29.08
CA ASP A 642 3.69 6.49 -27.83
C ASP A 642 2.41 7.36 -27.70
N GLU A 643 1.31 6.96 -28.35
CA GLU A 643 0.03 7.67 -28.29
C GLU A 643 -0.48 7.81 -26.84
N GLY A 644 -0.67 9.05 -26.39
CA GLY A 644 -1.08 9.36 -25.01
C GLY A 644 0.05 9.27 -23.95
N TYR A 645 1.26 8.82 -24.30
CA TYR A 645 2.35 8.61 -23.34
C TYR A 645 3.09 9.91 -22.99
N SER A 646 2.41 10.79 -22.25
CA SER A 646 2.94 12.10 -21.85
C SER A 646 4.28 12.01 -21.12
N ARG A 647 5.07 13.10 -21.15
CA ARG A 647 6.39 13.11 -20.50
C ARG A 647 6.29 12.90 -18.98
N ILE A 648 5.21 13.37 -18.35
CA ILE A 648 4.95 13.10 -16.94
C ILE A 648 4.64 11.62 -16.68
N LEU A 649 3.85 10.94 -17.52
CA LEU A 649 3.60 9.49 -17.39
C LEU A 649 4.88 8.66 -17.55
N GLN A 650 5.77 9.04 -18.46
CA GLN A 650 7.10 8.43 -18.60
C GLN A 650 7.90 8.54 -17.30
N ASN A 651 7.98 9.76 -16.74
CA ASN A 651 8.73 10.01 -15.51
C ASN A 651 8.14 9.26 -14.30
N VAL A 652 6.80 9.19 -14.18
CA VAL A 652 6.12 8.47 -13.09
C VAL A 652 6.33 6.96 -13.20
N ARG A 653 6.21 6.36 -14.41
CA ARG A 653 6.53 4.94 -14.63
C ARG A 653 7.99 4.63 -14.27
N THR A 654 8.94 5.43 -14.70
CA THR A 654 10.36 5.25 -14.36
C THR A 654 10.59 5.31 -12.85
N PHE A 655 10.03 6.32 -12.17
CA PHE A 655 10.12 6.45 -10.70
C PHE A 655 9.51 5.25 -9.96
N ALA A 656 8.36 4.75 -10.40
CA ALA A 656 7.72 3.56 -9.83
C ALA A 656 8.55 2.28 -10.07
N ASP A 657 9.11 2.11 -11.26
CA ASP A 657 9.90 0.93 -11.62
C ASP A 657 11.27 0.91 -10.90
N GLU A 658 11.90 2.07 -10.73
CA GLU A 658 13.10 2.25 -9.90
C GLU A 658 12.85 1.97 -8.42
N ARG A 659 11.75 2.48 -7.84
CA ARG A 659 11.36 2.18 -6.46
C ARG A 659 11.11 0.70 -6.23
N ASN A 660 10.33 0.06 -7.11
CA ASN A 660 10.08 -1.38 -7.06
C ASN A 660 11.40 -2.18 -7.15
N ALA A 661 12.30 -1.84 -8.08
CA ALA A 661 13.60 -2.51 -8.23
C ALA A 661 14.50 -2.35 -6.99
N ASN A 662 14.53 -1.16 -6.38
CA ASN A 662 15.30 -0.92 -5.15
C ASN A 662 14.69 -1.67 -3.96
N ALA A 663 13.36 -1.70 -3.82
CA ALA A 663 12.67 -2.44 -2.77
C ALA A 663 12.87 -3.96 -2.87
N VAL A 664 13.01 -4.50 -4.10
CA VAL A 664 13.42 -5.88 -4.37
C VAL A 664 14.82 -6.22 -3.83
N SER A 665 15.72 -5.24 -3.66
CA SER A 665 17.02 -5.48 -3.03
C SER A 665 16.95 -5.54 -1.49
N ALA A 666 15.98 -4.85 -0.88
CA ALA A 666 15.94 -4.59 0.55
C ALA A 666 14.99 -5.50 1.36
N GLN A 667 13.87 -5.95 0.77
CA GLN A 667 12.74 -6.51 1.54
C GLN A 667 12.41 -7.98 1.18
N ALA A 668 13.37 -8.88 1.42
CA ALA A 668 13.31 -10.29 1.03
C ALA A 668 12.08 -11.09 1.52
N GLU A 669 11.43 -10.70 2.63
CA GLU A 669 10.23 -11.37 3.14
C GLU A 669 8.96 -10.92 2.39
N ASN A 670 8.73 -9.60 2.28
CA ASN A 670 7.64 -9.03 1.46
C ASN A 670 7.74 -9.53 0.00
N LEU A 671 8.93 -9.78 -0.53
CA LEU A 671 9.12 -10.36 -1.87
C LEU A 671 8.61 -11.79 -2.03
N ARG A 672 8.54 -12.61 -0.98
CA ARG A 672 7.90 -13.93 -1.10
C ARG A 672 6.40 -13.74 -1.30
N GLU A 673 5.80 -12.84 -0.54
CA GLU A 673 4.37 -12.52 -0.61
C GLU A 673 4.02 -11.91 -1.98
N VAL A 674 4.78 -10.92 -2.45
CA VAL A 674 4.61 -10.28 -3.77
C VAL A 674 4.87 -11.24 -4.95
N ARG A 675 5.71 -12.29 -4.79
CA ARG A 675 5.84 -13.32 -5.83
C ARG A 675 4.59 -14.18 -5.98
N HIS A 676 3.83 -14.40 -4.92
CA HIS A 676 2.56 -15.15 -5.00
C HIS A 676 1.44 -14.33 -5.67
N ILE A 677 1.43 -13.00 -5.49
CA ILE A 677 0.54 -12.06 -6.23
C ILE A 677 0.61 -12.31 -7.73
N PHE A 678 1.82 -12.32 -8.31
CA PHE A 678 1.99 -12.45 -9.76
C PHE A 678 2.00 -13.91 -10.26
N ALA A 679 2.36 -14.88 -9.42
CA ALA A 679 2.29 -16.30 -9.78
C ALA A 679 0.85 -16.76 -10.11
N LYS A 680 -0.19 -16.21 -9.48
CA LYS A 680 -1.59 -16.52 -9.82
C LYS A 680 -1.97 -16.13 -11.25
N MET A 681 -1.33 -15.10 -11.82
CA MET A 681 -1.55 -14.68 -13.21
C MET A 681 -0.99 -15.67 -14.24
N GLN A 682 -0.17 -16.64 -13.81
CA GLN A 682 0.47 -17.59 -14.72
C GLN A 682 -0.49 -18.64 -15.31
N MET A 683 -1.65 -18.89 -14.71
CA MET A 683 -2.60 -19.90 -15.21
C MET A 683 -3.22 -19.58 -16.59
N ALA A 684 -3.13 -18.33 -17.06
CA ALA A 684 -3.55 -17.96 -18.41
C ALA A 684 -2.58 -18.49 -19.51
N GLU A 685 -1.32 -18.70 -19.16
CA GLU A 685 -0.22 -19.01 -20.10
C GLU A 685 -0.29 -20.44 -20.66
N GLU A 686 -0.85 -21.38 -19.89
CA GLU A 686 -1.13 -22.76 -20.32
C GLU A 686 -2.26 -22.86 -21.38
N ASN A 687 -2.97 -21.75 -21.65
CA ASN A 687 -3.98 -21.67 -22.70
C ASN A 687 -3.42 -21.07 -24.00
N ALA A 688 -2.57 -20.05 -23.88
CA ALA A 688 -1.88 -19.42 -25.02
C ALA A 688 -0.95 -20.40 -25.77
N THR A 689 -0.56 -21.50 -25.11
CA THR A 689 0.26 -22.61 -25.65
C THR A 689 -0.56 -23.83 -26.07
N ARG A 690 -1.90 -23.74 -26.09
CA ARG A 690 -2.85 -24.80 -26.47
C ARG A 690 -3.99 -24.34 -27.40
N ALA A 691 -3.93 -23.08 -27.86
CA ALA A 691 -4.83 -22.52 -28.88
C ALA A 691 -4.15 -22.41 -30.27
N GLU A 692 -2.91 -22.91 -30.37
CA GLU A 692 -2.15 -23.20 -31.60
C GLU A 692 -2.05 -24.73 -31.78
#